data_AF-A0A2S3QXJ9-F1
#
_entry.id   AF-A0A2S3QXJ9-F1
#
_cell.length_a   1.000
_cell.length_b   1.000
_cell.length_c   1.000
_cell.angle_alpha   90.00
_cell.angle_beta   90.00
_cell.angle_gamma   90.00
#
_symmetry.space_group_name_H-M   'P 1'
#
loop_
_entity.id
_entity.type
_entity.pdbx_description
1 polymer ?
#
loop_
_entity_poly.entity_id
_entity_poly.type
_entity_poly.pdbx_seq_one_letter_code
_entity_poly.pdbx_strand_id
1 'polypeptide(L)'
;MSDGSVREMRLMGNQALAWYQDREGTIYLYQGDTWYYGKYAEFDGEGRVVSTDVVVTQASQSPAASNSSLHPVKPARISFDEGYSSDINTTEHHAVALRIRQADQPVTQPLLVVQVSFNDEVMVNDFTNRIFGQDGQSVRDYFLKNSYNKYVVTPARETQGTANDGVINISLDMAHPDCHSKEDNTCTTRQRAIFTAAYAELDQYIDLSTYDSNGDGFIKPSELSVMFVFAGYDAAAGGNRRPYIWPHKFAHNNETIDGVTINAYCLFADFQGDHQSTMGVIAHELGHLMLGLPDLYSYEHDGSIGHWGLMGGGSWGRKPGDLYSGDTPVNMTAWSKEASGFLEPDVLNSNQSYTVNTSQGESVIYLDPYLQKMGPRLYLQNRRKVDYDRALQGEGLLATSVVIDNKFNSTGPMQVQIFQADGLDELNAGGWSDNGDVFPGSSNVTLLSDDSTPSLRLNTAGRNTGITISDIVSTNQHSTLTLQLPDQRGKHAWMTSFARQYTQYDRRINALGFAVDVHFENTSLDGIHFYAQKSDQTQPMEYKVTKYPYQTNWRGDVTFKAEDGVEIARGQLNSDGGRAMFPQPFALTQERHLIVVELTNAIPEFSTSYYDAYLSDGIRKEQFYADNTTLQGGRMNSSRGRNFPFAALLQTQVNPLPQALDDQFQVTQGQSVQLNLMNNDTNLMPGHSFQVELMTQPSKGTVNGKEYQADLGAEGVDEFQYRLRDSEGNVSNTAKVSVIVLAINKPPVISAKVVNDVVYVGGLVELSVDKVEDEDSKAFSYQWQQISGPKVILRNGQQKTSSFVVPEGVTASDVMQFKVTVTDDAQNEVSQNVEVKVNNHQPEAQNDHGQIKAGEVKRFRVLDNDIEKDGETLTLTRIVSQQGQGKASLSGNEIEFSAPATFGTETSTTVTYEIKDPQGLMSQATLIIQFVKSKTLVIDNITLEGREDESVILNLQQLAGKGGEVKIVELPKNGLIHNGQYVPQTNFAGKDSFTFQVTNAEGTTSNIATVSINILPVNDLHTFSVKASKLQVSADERIELSVVQLKDIDSNNHQFNWKQVSGRKATILNADKSVAIVVIPSQSVGNEKLVFSATVRDEQGEAVTHSLTLTVHATTPSVKQGKLKLKFGNSLNVKPLESEYKGKFQLRITRPAEHGEVQIVNQELIYQAPSQTALTMIDRFNYEVLFDNGESKQGWFEIELSPTSTISGQNDDSDNPPTGDTGGEDAGSLGFGSAWLMAFVLLWRRRKS
;
A
#
# COMPACT_ATOMS: atom_id res chain seq x y z
N MET A 1 -21.69 48.23 -13.36
CA MET A 1 -21.03 48.81 -12.18
C MET A 1 -22.09 49.42 -11.27
N SER A 2 -21.76 49.66 -9.99
CA SER A 2 -22.73 50.14 -8.98
C SER A 2 -23.23 51.56 -9.20
N ASP A 3 -22.54 52.36 -10.02
CA ASP A 3 -22.95 53.68 -10.51
C ASP A 3 -23.76 53.62 -11.83
N GLY A 4 -24.12 52.43 -12.30
CA GLY A 4 -24.79 52.21 -13.59
C GLY A 4 -23.86 52.21 -14.80
N SER A 5 -22.56 52.49 -14.65
CA SER A 5 -21.61 52.42 -15.78
C SER A 5 -21.33 50.97 -16.21
N VAL A 6 -20.93 50.79 -17.47
CA VAL A 6 -20.70 49.48 -18.10
C VAL A 6 -19.24 49.35 -18.54
N ARG A 7 -18.62 48.19 -18.27
CA ARG A 7 -17.31 47.80 -18.81
C ARG A 7 -17.41 46.37 -19.37
N GLU A 8 -16.62 46.05 -20.39
CA GLU A 8 -16.47 44.68 -20.89
C GLU A 8 -15.32 43.99 -20.14
N MET A 9 -15.51 42.75 -19.71
CA MET A 9 -14.62 42.03 -18.80
C MET A 9 -14.62 40.53 -19.16
N ARG A 10 -13.51 39.82 -18.96
CA ARG A 10 -13.47 38.34 -19.02
C ARG A 10 -13.34 37.76 -17.62
N LEU A 11 -14.02 36.65 -17.35
CA LEU A 11 -13.64 35.74 -16.27
C LEU A 11 -12.38 34.97 -16.67
N MET A 12 -11.36 35.02 -15.82
CA MET A 12 -10.03 34.42 -15.95
C MET A 12 -9.80 33.42 -14.81
N GLY A 13 -8.86 32.49 -14.99
CA GLY A 13 -8.48 31.51 -13.96
C GLY A 13 -9.14 30.14 -14.08
N ASN A 14 -9.21 29.40 -12.97
CA ASN A 14 -9.81 28.07 -12.85
C ASN A 14 -10.77 27.99 -11.64
N GLN A 15 -11.34 26.81 -11.34
CA GLN A 15 -12.30 26.64 -10.25
C GLN A 15 -11.75 26.96 -8.85
N ALA A 16 -10.44 26.80 -8.62
CA ALA A 16 -9.78 27.12 -7.35
C ALA A 16 -9.37 28.61 -7.24
N LEU A 17 -9.06 29.25 -8.36
CA LEU A 17 -8.63 30.65 -8.43
C LEU A 17 -9.18 31.32 -9.70
N ALA A 18 -10.25 32.12 -9.55
CA ALA A 18 -10.86 32.88 -10.63
C ALA A 18 -10.96 34.39 -10.32
N TRP A 19 -10.87 35.24 -11.34
CA TRP A 19 -11.01 36.69 -11.24
C TRP A 19 -11.58 37.29 -12.53
N TYR A 20 -12.12 38.51 -12.47
CA TYR A 20 -12.52 39.24 -13.67
C TYR A 20 -11.41 40.20 -14.11
N GLN A 21 -11.25 40.40 -15.42
CA GLN A 21 -10.19 41.25 -15.98
C GLN A 21 -10.68 42.06 -17.19
N ASP A 22 -10.26 43.32 -17.32
CA ASP A 22 -10.49 44.12 -18.54
C ASP A 22 -9.38 43.92 -19.59
N ARG A 23 -9.48 44.65 -20.71
CA ARG A 23 -8.56 44.56 -21.85
C ARG A 23 -7.19 45.18 -21.54
N GLU A 24 -7.14 46.06 -20.55
CA GLU A 24 -5.98 46.83 -20.09
C GLU A 24 -5.16 46.06 -19.04
N GLY A 25 -5.62 44.89 -18.61
CA GLY A 25 -4.98 44.07 -17.58
C GLY A 25 -5.38 44.43 -16.15
N THR A 26 -6.45 45.20 -15.96
CA THR A 26 -6.94 45.53 -14.63
C THR A 26 -7.75 44.36 -14.07
N ILE A 27 -7.42 43.92 -12.86
CA ILE A 27 -8.09 42.86 -12.10
C ILE A 27 -9.30 43.45 -11.36
N TYR A 28 -10.39 42.68 -11.33
CA TYR A 28 -11.67 43.03 -10.72
C TYR A 28 -12.28 41.86 -9.94
N LEU A 29 -13.06 42.21 -8.93
CA LEU A 29 -13.80 41.30 -8.07
C LEU A 29 -15.25 41.79 -7.94
N TYR A 30 -16.19 40.85 -7.93
CA TYR A 30 -17.60 41.13 -7.66
C TYR A 30 -17.93 40.61 -6.26
N GLN A 31 -18.37 41.50 -5.36
CA GLN A 31 -18.62 41.21 -3.95
C GLN A 31 -19.83 42.04 -3.47
N GLY A 32 -20.87 41.39 -2.93
CA GLY A 32 -22.04 42.08 -2.37
C GLY A 32 -22.72 43.03 -3.37
N ASP A 33 -23.01 42.54 -4.57
CA ASP A 33 -23.52 43.28 -5.73
C ASP A 33 -22.69 44.50 -6.21
N THR A 34 -21.52 44.70 -5.63
CA THR A 34 -20.60 45.78 -5.94
C THR A 34 -19.36 45.25 -6.64
N TRP A 35 -18.91 45.98 -7.66
CA TRP A 35 -17.65 45.70 -8.34
C TRP A 35 -16.51 46.46 -7.64
N TYR A 36 -15.43 45.76 -7.34
CA TYR A 36 -14.20 46.29 -6.76
C TYR A 36 -13.03 46.01 -7.71
N TYR A 37 -12.00 46.86 -7.65
CA TYR A 37 -10.71 46.47 -8.19
C TYR A 37 -10.10 45.39 -7.30
N GLY A 38 -9.61 44.31 -7.90
CA GLY A 38 -8.92 43.22 -7.20
C GLY A 38 -7.41 43.35 -7.29
N LYS A 39 -6.67 42.59 -6.49
CA LYS A 39 -5.20 42.45 -6.53
C LYS A 39 -4.83 40.99 -6.27
N TYR A 40 -3.67 40.58 -6.77
CA TYR A 40 -3.08 39.32 -6.37
C TYR A 40 -2.43 39.41 -4.98
N ALA A 41 -2.57 38.37 -4.15
CA ALA A 41 -1.90 38.21 -2.87
C ALA A 41 -1.67 36.73 -2.56
N GLU A 42 -0.50 36.39 -2.03
CA GLU A 42 -0.15 35.02 -1.60
C GLU A 42 -0.40 34.89 -0.08
N PHE A 43 -1.07 33.82 0.34
CA PHE A 43 -1.34 33.47 1.75
C PHE A 43 -0.97 32.00 1.97
N ASP A 44 -0.08 31.72 2.92
CA ASP A 44 0.38 30.36 3.29
C ASP A 44 0.87 29.49 2.10
N GLY A 45 1.34 30.14 1.02
CA GLY A 45 1.81 29.49 -0.21
C GLY A 45 0.77 29.45 -1.35
N GLU A 46 -0.50 29.72 -1.06
CA GLU A 46 -1.56 29.81 -2.07
C GLU A 46 -1.71 31.23 -2.63
N GLY A 47 -1.71 31.34 -3.95
CA GLY A 47 -2.08 32.57 -4.65
C GLY A 47 -3.59 32.78 -4.65
N ARG A 48 -4.07 33.94 -4.19
CA ARG A 48 -5.48 34.33 -4.18
C ARG A 48 -5.67 35.73 -4.77
N VAL A 49 -6.80 35.98 -5.44
CA VAL A 49 -7.21 37.33 -5.85
C VAL A 49 -8.14 37.88 -4.78
N VAL A 50 -7.81 39.04 -4.24
CA VAL A 50 -8.53 39.68 -3.13
C VAL A 50 -8.88 41.13 -3.47
N SER A 51 -9.85 41.71 -2.76
CA SER A 51 -10.26 43.10 -2.97
C SER A 51 -9.12 44.09 -2.69
N THR A 52 -9.14 45.23 -3.37
CA THR A 52 -8.40 46.45 -2.96
C THR A 52 -9.27 47.42 -2.16
N ASP A 53 -10.54 47.07 -1.95
CA ASP A 53 -11.62 47.86 -1.34
C ASP A 53 -11.99 49.15 -2.08
N VAL A 54 -11.38 49.39 -3.24
CA VAL A 54 -11.73 50.48 -4.17
C VAL A 54 -12.88 50.04 -5.09
N VAL A 55 -14.06 50.64 -4.89
CA VAL A 55 -15.25 50.42 -5.71
C VAL A 55 -15.04 50.93 -7.14
N VAL A 56 -15.48 50.14 -8.12
CA VAL A 56 -15.38 50.42 -9.55
C VAL A 56 -16.55 51.28 -9.99
N THR A 57 -16.22 52.46 -10.49
CA THR A 57 -17.14 53.44 -11.06
C THR A 57 -16.56 53.99 -12.37
N GLN A 58 -17.26 54.93 -12.99
CA GLN A 58 -16.77 55.72 -14.13
C GLN A 58 -15.69 56.73 -13.71
N ALA A 59 -15.66 57.15 -12.44
CA ALA A 59 -14.74 58.17 -11.91
C ALA A 59 -13.54 57.60 -11.12
N SER A 60 -13.60 56.34 -10.68
CA SER A 60 -12.50 55.67 -9.97
C SER A 60 -11.33 55.36 -10.91
N GLN A 61 -10.12 55.64 -10.45
CA GLN A 61 -8.89 55.15 -11.08
C GLN A 61 -8.52 53.77 -10.53
N SER A 62 -7.95 52.91 -11.37
CA SER A 62 -7.51 51.58 -10.95
C SER A 62 -6.25 51.66 -10.07
N PRO A 63 -6.20 50.94 -8.93
CA PRO A 63 -4.98 50.82 -8.14
C PRO A 63 -3.86 50.12 -8.94
N ALA A 64 -2.60 50.54 -8.74
CA ALA A 64 -1.46 49.92 -9.44
C ALA A 64 -1.34 48.41 -9.14
N ALA A 65 -1.65 48.00 -7.91
CA ALA A 65 -1.70 46.58 -7.48
C ALA A 65 -2.75 45.73 -8.22
N SER A 66 -3.67 46.36 -8.95
CA SER A 66 -4.68 45.70 -9.78
C SER A 66 -4.22 45.46 -11.22
N ASN A 67 -3.05 45.94 -11.64
CA ASN A 67 -2.54 45.69 -12.97
C ASN A 67 -1.83 44.33 -13.04
N SER A 68 -2.44 43.34 -13.70
CA SER A 68 -1.93 41.98 -13.83
C SER A 68 -0.60 41.88 -14.58
N SER A 69 -0.23 42.90 -15.36
CA SER A 69 1.03 42.96 -16.10
C SER A 69 2.20 43.47 -15.24
N LEU A 70 1.90 44.17 -14.14
CA LEU A 70 2.88 44.59 -13.12
C LEU A 70 2.89 43.64 -11.92
N HIS A 71 1.76 43.03 -11.61
CA HIS A 71 1.58 42.05 -10.54
C HIS A 71 0.92 40.78 -11.09
N PRO A 72 1.68 39.88 -11.74
CA PRO A 72 1.15 38.66 -12.34
C PRO A 72 0.44 37.78 -11.31
N VAL A 73 -0.80 37.40 -11.63
CA VAL A 73 -1.53 36.36 -10.89
C VAL A 73 -0.83 35.03 -11.16
N LYS A 74 -0.04 34.55 -10.20
CA LYS A 74 0.50 33.19 -10.27
C LYS A 74 -0.56 32.22 -9.73
N PRO A 75 -0.90 31.14 -10.45
CA PRO A 75 -1.53 29.98 -9.83
C PRO A 75 -0.60 29.47 -8.71
N ALA A 76 -1.18 28.98 -7.61
CA ALA A 76 -0.42 28.15 -6.69
C ALA A 76 0.15 26.95 -7.46
N ARG A 77 1.35 26.48 -7.10
CA ARG A 77 1.81 25.16 -7.58
C ARG A 77 0.96 24.09 -6.91
N ILE A 78 -0.12 23.70 -7.57
CA ILE A 78 -0.76 22.42 -7.32
C ILE A 78 0.26 21.35 -7.72
N SER A 79 0.88 20.70 -6.73
CA SER A 79 1.32 19.32 -6.91
C SER A 79 0.06 18.51 -7.16
N PHE A 80 -0.05 17.90 -8.33
CA PHE A 80 -1.20 17.05 -8.67
C PHE A 80 -1.11 15.74 -7.89
N ASP A 81 -1.65 15.75 -6.67
CA ASP A 81 -2.48 14.63 -6.25
C ASP A 81 -3.72 14.57 -7.17
N GLU A 82 -4.31 13.39 -7.31
CA GLU A 82 -5.09 13.02 -8.50
C GLU A 82 -6.60 13.42 -8.44
N GLY A 83 -7.19 13.67 -9.62
CA GLY A 83 -8.61 14.04 -9.80
C GLY A 83 -8.83 15.55 -10.09
N TYR A 84 -9.97 16.04 -10.60
CA TYR A 84 -11.29 15.50 -11.02
C TYR A 84 -11.96 16.63 -11.87
N SER A 85 -12.96 16.51 -12.77
CA SER A 85 -13.61 15.39 -13.51
C SER A 85 -14.73 15.97 -14.41
N SER A 86 -14.98 15.47 -15.64
CA SER A 86 -16.37 15.38 -16.20
C SER A 86 -16.48 14.59 -17.53
N ASP A 87 -17.08 13.41 -17.47
CA ASP A 87 -18.08 12.84 -18.39
C ASP A 87 -17.83 12.83 -19.93
N ILE A 88 -17.94 11.70 -20.64
CA ILE A 88 -18.56 10.41 -20.32
C ILE A 88 -17.53 9.28 -20.48
N ASN A 89 -17.63 8.23 -19.65
CA ASN A 89 -16.72 7.07 -19.58
C ASN A 89 -15.27 7.41 -19.18
N THR A 90 -14.49 8.09 -20.03
CA THR A 90 -13.01 8.14 -19.91
C THR A 90 -12.45 8.69 -18.59
N THR A 91 -13.22 9.49 -17.86
CA THR A 91 -12.80 10.02 -16.55
C THR A 91 -12.96 9.00 -15.42
N GLU A 92 -14.08 8.24 -15.40
CA GLU A 92 -14.31 7.21 -14.38
C GLU A 92 -13.29 6.07 -14.50
N HIS A 93 -12.98 5.66 -15.74
CA HIS A 93 -12.01 4.59 -16.04
C HIS A 93 -10.65 4.88 -15.41
N HIS A 94 -10.14 6.11 -15.57
CA HIS A 94 -8.92 6.54 -14.90
C HIS A 94 -9.10 6.65 -13.39
N ALA A 95 -10.18 7.25 -12.90
CA ALA A 95 -10.41 7.41 -11.45
C ALA A 95 -10.48 6.05 -10.70
N VAL A 96 -11.10 5.03 -11.29
CA VAL A 96 -11.13 3.65 -10.76
C VAL A 96 -9.75 3.03 -10.80
N ALA A 97 -9.06 3.09 -11.94
CA ALA A 97 -7.73 2.51 -12.11
C ALA A 97 -6.63 3.21 -11.28
N LEU A 98 -6.87 4.44 -10.85
CA LEU A 98 -6.04 5.18 -9.92
C LEU A 98 -6.38 4.82 -8.46
N ARG A 99 -7.67 4.80 -8.09
CA ARG A 99 -8.15 4.29 -6.78
C ARG A 99 -7.57 2.90 -6.46
N ILE A 100 -7.50 2.00 -7.44
CA ILE A 100 -6.98 0.63 -7.25
C ILE A 100 -5.44 0.59 -7.20
N ARG A 101 -4.75 1.51 -7.88
CA ARG A 101 -3.28 1.65 -7.80
C ARG A 101 -2.83 2.24 -6.46
N GLN A 102 -3.56 3.23 -5.94
CA GLN A 102 -3.21 3.97 -4.72
C GLN A 102 -3.69 3.31 -3.42
N ALA A 103 -4.51 2.24 -3.48
CA ALA A 103 -5.06 1.63 -2.27
C ALA A 103 -4.05 0.74 -1.55
N ASP A 104 -3.70 1.10 -0.31
CA ASP A 104 -2.87 0.30 0.61
C ASP A 104 -3.49 -1.08 0.96
N GLN A 105 -4.77 -1.29 0.64
CA GLN A 105 -5.56 -2.49 0.95
C GLN A 105 -6.45 -2.86 -0.25
N PRO A 106 -6.88 -4.14 -0.38
CA PRO A 106 -7.76 -4.56 -1.47
C PRO A 106 -9.03 -3.71 -1.59
N VAL A 107 -9.25 -3.13 -2.77
CA VAL A 107 -10.45 -2.35 -3.07
C VAL A 107 -11.66 -3.29 -3.12
N THR A 108 -12.60 -3.09 -2.20
CA THR A 108 -13.91 -3.74 -2.24
C THR A 108 -14.83 -3.05 -3.24
N GLN A 109 -15.50 -3.86 -4.05
CA GLN A 109 -16.53 -3.44 -5.00
C GLN A 109 -17.86 -4.09 -4.60
N PRO A 110 -18.78 -3.34 -3.99
CA PRO A 110 -20.16 -3.78 -3.80
C PRO A 110 -20.83 -4.07 -5.15
N LEU A 111 -21.45 -5.24 -5.24
CA LEU A 111 -22.26 -5.68 -6.36
C LEU A 111 -23.61 -6.16 -5.82
N LEU A 112 -24.70 -5.53 -6.27
CA LEU A 112 -26.07 -6.00 -6.05
C LEU A 112 -26.48 -6.84 -7.27
N VAL A 113 -26.98 -8.04 -7.02
CA VAL A 113 -27.63 -8.88 -8.04
C VAL A 113 -29.14 -8.85 -7.80
N VAL A 114 -29.91 -8.49 -8.82
CA VAL A 114 -31.37 -8.39 -8.77
C VAL A 114 -31.97 -9.40 -9.73
N GLN A 115 -32.59 -10.45 -9.18
CA GLN A 115 -33.26 -11.48 -9.97
C GLN A 115 -34.74 -11.13 -10.14
N VAL A 116 -35.14 -10.82 -11.37
CA VAL A 116 -36.48 -10.30 -11.70
C VAL A 116 -37.33 -11.38 -12.35
N SER A 117 -38.40 -11.79 -11.66
CA SER A 117 -39.51 -12.55 -12.24
C SER A 117 -40.62 -11.62 -12.73
N PHE A 118 -41.34 -12.06 -13.76
CA PHE A 118 -42.45 -11.37 -14.40
C PHE A 118 -43.74 -12.19 -14.23
N ASN A 119 -44.90 -11.63 -14.63
CA ASN A 119 -46.17 -12.34 -14.52
C ASN A 119 -46.41 -13.38 -15.64
N ASP A 120 -45.55 -13.41 -16.67
CA ASP A 120 -45.53 -14.35 -17.78
C ASP A 120 -44.28 -15.25 -17.87
N GLU A 121 -43.17 -14.91 -17.20
CA GLU A 121 -41.92 -15.68 -17.16
C GLU A 121 -41.25 -15.56 -15.77
N VAL A 122 -40.78 -16.66 -15.19
CA VAL A 122 -40.36 -16.75 -13.77
C VAL A 122 -38.91 -17.22 -13.65
N MET A 123 -38.15 -16.64 -12.72
CA MET A 123 -36.75 -16.97 -12.46
C MET A 123 -36.60 -18.44 -11.99
N VAL A 124 -35.65 -19.17 -12.56
CA VAL A 124 -35.41 -20.59 -12.26
C VAL A 124 -34.05 -20.86 -11.62
N ASN A 125 -32.97 -20.19 -12.05
CA ASN A 125 -31.63 -20.46 -11.54
C ASN A 125 -31.21 -19.48 -10.43
N ASP A 126 -30.34 -19.94 -9.53
CA ASP A 126 -29.69 -19.13 -8.49
C ASP A 126 -28.32 -18.64 -8.98
N PHE A 127 -28.08 -17.32 -8.95
CA PHE A 127 -26.83 -16.71 -9.38
C PHE A 127 -25.81 -16.50 -8.25
N THR A 128 -26.18 -16.72 -6.98
CA THR A 128 -25.33 -16.46 -5.81
C THR A 128 -23.96 -17.14 -5.90
N ASN A 129 -23.93 -18.42 -6.24
CA ASN A 129 -22.66 -19.16 -6.40
C ASN A 129 -21.88 -18.71 -7.65
N ARG A 130 -22.56 -18.41 -8.76
CA ARG A 130 -21.94 -17.94 -10.02
C ARG A 130 -21.20 -16.61 -9.82
N ILE A 131 -21.73 -15.72 -8.98
CA ILE A 131 -21.17 -14.40 -8.73
C ILE A 131 -20.19 -14.40 -7.54
N PHE A 132 -20.61 -14.89 -6.37
CA PHE A 132 -19.89 -14.73 -5.10
C PHE A 132 -19.24 -16.01 -4.54
N GLY A 133 -19.36 -17.14 -5.25
CA GLY A 133 -18.84 -18.45 -4.85
C GLY A 133 -17.33 -18.48 -4.60
N GLN A 134 -16.88 -19.49 -3.86
CA GLN A 134 -15.47 -19.68 -3.45
C GLN A 134 -14.89 -21.01 -3.97
N ASP A 135 -15.51 -21.56 -5.02
CA ASP A 135 -15.17 -22.83 -5.67
C ASP A 135 -14.00 -22.72 -6.67
N GLY A 136 -13.54 -21.50 -6.96
CA GLY A 136 -12.49 -21.21 -7.95
C GLY A 136 -13.01 -21.01 -9.37
N GLN A 137 -14.32 -20.76 -9.55
CA GLN A 137 -14.94 -20.46 -10.84
C GLN A 137 -16.14 -19.49 -10.71
N SER A 138 -15.98 -18.42 -9.92
CA SER A 138 -16.97 -17.35 -9.73
C SER A 138 -16.48 -15.99 -10.23
N VAL A 139 -17.39 -15.04 -10.47
CA VAL A 139 -17.04 -13.66 -10.88
C VAL A 139 -16.09 -13.00 -9.87
N ARG A 140 -16.35 -13.24 -8.57
CA ARG A 140 -15.49 -12.80 -7.47
C ARG A 140 -14.07 -13.38 -7.55
N ASP A 141 -13.94 -14.69 -7.77
CA ASP A 141 -12.64 -15.36 -7.90
C ASP A 141 -11.88 -14.89 -9.16
N TYR A 142 -12.62 -14.65 -10.25
CA TYR A 142 -12.06 -14.13 -11.51
C TYR A 142 -11.38 -12.78 -11.33
N PHE A 143 -12.09 -11.80 -10.77
CA PHE A 143 -11.53 -10.47 -10.56
C PHE A 143 -10.48 -10.43 -9.43
N LEU A 144 -10.63 -11.26 -8.39
CA LEU A 144 -9.62 -11.40 -7.34
C LEU A 144 -8.28 -11.90 -7.89
N LYS A 145 -8.29 -12.93 -8.74
CA LYS A 145 -7.07 -13.49 -9.35
C LYS A 145 -6.47 -12.56 -10.41
N ASN A 146 -7.29 -11.97 -11.28
CA ASN A 146 -6.80 -11.05 -12.31
C ASN A 146 -6.25 -9.73 -11.72
N SER A 147 -6.71 -9.34 -10.53
CA SER A 147 -6.20 -8.17 -9.79
C SER A 147 -5.04 -8.46 -8.84
N TYR A 148 -4.56 -9.70 -8.76
CA TYR A 148 -3.56 -10.13 -7.77
C TYR A 148 -3.95 -9.79 -6.32
N ASN A 149 -5.23 -10.03 -6.00
CA ASN A 149 -5.89 -9.71 -4.74
C ASN A 149 -6.10 -8.21 -4.45
N LYS A 150 -5.80 -7.28 -5.38
CA LYS A 150 -6.05 -5.83 -5.16
C LYS A 150 -7.52 -5.42 -5.31
N TYR A 151 -8.37 -6.25 -5.91
CA TYR A 151 -9.76 -5.91 -6.20
C TYR A 151 -10.69 -7.08 -5.88
N VAL A 152 -11.71 -6.82 -5.06
CA VAL A 152 -12.59 -7.85 -4.50
C VAL A 152 -14.05 -7.47 -4.76
N VAL A 153 -14.71 -8.22 -5.65
CA VAL A 153 -16.17 -8.12 -5.78
C VAL A 153 -16.82 -8.72 -4.54
N THR A 154 -17.69 -7.94 -3.89
CA THR A 154 -18.34 -8.28 -2.62
C THR A 154 -19.85 -8.12 -2.73
N PRO A 155 -20.66 -8.98 -2.08
CA PRO A 155 -22.09 -8.77 -1.91
C PRO A 155 -22.45 -7.34 -1.50
N ALA A 156 -23.50 -6.80 -2.12
CA ALA A 156 -24.26 -5.70 -1.53
C ALA A 156 -24.88 -6.12 -0.18
N ARG A 157 -25.22 -5.14 0.65
CA ARG A 157 -25.69 -5.34 2.02
C ARG A 157 -27.20 -5.13 2.09
N GLU A 158 -27.94 -6.24 2.19
CA GLU A 158 -29.38 -6.21 2.44
C GLU A 158 -29.68 -5.55 3.81
N THR A 159 -30.73 -4.75 3.88
CA THR A 159 -31.24 -4.14 5.12
C THR A 159 -32.34 -4.98 5.74
N GLN A 160 -33.15 -5.66 4.91
CA GLN A 160 -34.19 -6.61 5.30
C GLN A 160 -34.32 -7.69 4.23
N GLY A 161 -34.84 -8.86 4.61
CA GLY A 161 -34.98 -10.01 3.70
C GLY A 161 -33.70 -10.82 3.51
N THR A 162 -33.88 -12.04 2.97
CA THR A 162 -32.82 -12.96 2.49
C THR A 162 -31.59 -13.12 3.41
N ALA A 163 -30.43 -13.49 2.87
CA ALA A 163 -29.30 -14.01 3.65
C ALA A 163 -28.15 -13.00 3.83
N ASN A 164 -28.29 -11.77 3.32
CA ASN A 164 -27.16 -10.83 3.15
C ASN A 164 -26.05 -11.48 2.30
N ASP A 165 -26.44 -12.03 1.15
CA ASP A 165 -25.55 -12.64 0.14
C ASP A 165 -25.44 -11.81 -1.14
N GLY A 166 -26.17 -10.68 -1.22
CA GLY A 166 -26.14 -9.72 -2.32
C GLY A 166 -27.10 -10.06 -3.46
N VAL A 167 -28.00 -11.04 -3.30
CA VAL A 167 -28.87 -11.55 -4.36
C VAL A 167 -30.35 -11.42 -4.01
N ILE A 168 -30.95 -10.30 -4.41
CA ILE A 168 -32.35 -9.98 -4.10
C ILE A 168 -33.26 -10.51 -5.21
N ASN A 169 -34.21 -11.38 -4.84
CA ASN A 169 -35.20 -11.96 -5.74
C ASN A 169 -36.52 -11.18 -5.64
N ILE A 170 -36.96 -10.58 -6.76
CA ILE A 170 -38.20 -9.80 -6.85
C ILE A 170 -39.15 -10.38 -7.91
N SER A 171 -40.44 -10.04 -7.80
CA SER A 171 -41.48 -10.45 -8.76
C SER A 171 -42.37 -9.26 -9.09
N LEU A 172 -42.42 -8.86 -10.36
CA LEU A 172 -43.19 -7.72 -10.85
C LEU A 172 -44.51 -8.19 -11.47
N ASP A 173 -45.62 -7.50 -11.17
CA ASP A 173 -46.89 -7.69 -11.91
C ASP A 173 -46.83 -6.94 -13.26
N MET A 174 -45.87 -7.35 -14.08
CA MET A 174 -45.56 -6.84 -15.40
C MET A 174 -45.17 -8.01 -16.30
N ALA A 175 -45.48 -7.91 -17.60
CA ALA A 175 -45.00 -8.86 -18.60
C ALA A 175 -43.54 -8.60 -18.96
N HIS A 176 -42.78 -9.64 -19.28
CA HIS A 176 -41.39 -9.55 -19.69
C HIS A 176 -41.25 -8.67 -20.96
N PRO A 177 -40.20 -7.82 -21.08
CA PRO A 177 -40.14 -6.82 -22.14
C PRO A 177 -39.87 -7.40 -23.54
N ASP A 178 -39.41 -8.66 -23.63
CA ASP A 178 -39.16 -9.41 -24.89
C ASP A 178 -38.53 -8.53 -25.99
N CYS A 179 -37.37 -7.96 -25.67
CA CYS A 179 -36.68 -6.94 -26.46
C CYS A 179 -35.94 -7.57 -27.63
N HIS A 180 -36.71 -7.96 -28.66
CA HIS A 180 -36.28 -8.96 -29.63
C HIS A 180 -35.87 -8.44 -31.01
N SER A 181 -35.85 -7.13 -31.23
CA SER A 181 -35.36 -6.52 -32.46
C SER A 181 -34.78 -5.14 -32.20
N LYS A 182 -33.72 -4.78 -32.94
CA LYS A 182 -33.17 -3.41 -32.98
C LYS A 182 -34.16 -2.41 -33.63
N GLU A 183 -35.25 -2.91 -34.21
CA GLU A 183 -36.35 -2.12 -34.80
C GLU A 183 -37.54 -1.91 -33.84
N ASP A 184 -37.59 -2.58 -32.68
CA ASP A 184 -38.66 -2.38 -31.70
C ASP A 184 -38.45 -1.07 -30.91
N ASN A 185 -39.06 0.01 -31.40
CA ASN A 185 -39.05 1.31 -30.76
C ASN A 185 -39.83 1.37 -29.41
N THR A 186 -40.53 0.29 -29.01
CA THR A 186 -41.23 0.21 -27.72
C THR A 186 -40.37 -0.40 -26.61
N CYS A 187 -39.39 -1.26 -26.95
CA CYS A 187 -38.53 -1.98 -26.01
C CYS A 187 -37.96 -1.08 -24.91
N THR A 188 -37.31 0.04 -25.27
CA THR A 188 -36.71 0.97 -24.30
C THR A 188 -37.74 1.59 -23.34
N THR A 189 -38.98 1.77 -23.77
CA THR A 189 -40.07 2.27 -22.91
C THR A 189 -40.54 1.18 -21.95
N ARG A 190 -40.60 -0.08 -22.41
CA ARG A 190 -40.96 -1.24 -21.58
C ARG A 190 -39.88 -1.53 -20.53
N GLN A 191 -38.60 -1.54 -20.92
CA GLN A 191 -37.45 -1.66 -20.01
C GLN A 191 -37.44 -0.56 -18.94
N ARG A 192 -37.63 0.71 -19.32
CA ARG A 192 -37.67 1.84 -18.37
C ARG A 192 -38.71 1.61 -17.26
N ALA A 193 -39.94 1.27 -17.63
CA ALA A 193 -41.00 1.01 -16.65
C ALA A 193 -40.66 -0.15 -15.71
N ILE A 194 -39.97 -1.17 -16.21
CA ILE A 194 -39.49 -2.31 -15.41
C ILE A 194 -38.38 -1.88 -14.43
N PHE A 195 -37.44 -1.04 -14.83
CA PHE A 195 -36.42 -0.52 -13.90
C PHE A 195 -37.08 0.31 -12.79
N THR A 196 -37.93 1.28 -13.14
CA THR A 196 -38.68 2.09 -12.14
C THR A 196 -39.44 1.19 -11.15
N ALA A 197 -40.11 0.13 -11.62
CA ALA A 197 -40.82 -0.81 -10.77
C ALA A 197 -39.88 -1.70 -9.94
N ALA A 198 -38.77 -2.18 -10.51
CA ALA A 198 -37.78 -2.99 -9.82
C ALA A 198 -37.11 -2.24 -8.67
N TYR A 199 -36.70 -0.99 -8.88
CA TYR A 199 -36.15 -0.15 -7.81
C TYR A 199 -37.19 0.12 -6.72
N ALA A 200 -38.45 0.40 -7.08
CA ALA A 200 -39.53 0.59 -6.10
C ALA A 200 -39.79 -0.65 -5.22
N GLU A 201 -39.60 -1.87 -5.75
CA GLU A 201 -39.65 -3.11 -4.94
C GLU A 201 -38.35 -3.37 -4.16
N LEU A 202 -37.21 -2.84 -4.59
CA LEU A 202 -35.91 -2.98 -3.90
C LEU A 202 -35.79 -2.13 -2.62
N ASP A 203 -36.47 -0.99 -2.56
CA ASP A 203 -36.56 -0.03 -1.42
C ASP A 203 -36.74 -0.71 -0.05
N GLN A 204 -37.54 -1.79 0.00
CA GLN A 204 -37.79 -2.53 1.25
C GLN A 204 -36.63 -3.45 1.69
N TYR A 205 -35.71 -3.80 0.77
CA TYR A 205 -34.65 -4.80 0.96
C TYR A 205 -33.23 -4.21 1.02
N ILE A 206 -32.99 -3.02 0.46
CA ILE A 206 -31.68 -2.35 0.46
C ILE A 206 -31.84 -0.82 0.62
N ASP A 207 -31.02 -0.22 1.48
CA ASP A 207 -30.90 1.24 1.62
C ASP A 207 -29.74 1.71 0.72
N LEU A 208 -30.08 2.31 -0.42
CA LEU A 208 -29.13 2.81 -1.40
C LEU A 208 -28.34 4.02 -0.88
N SER A 209 -28.85 4.78 0.09
CA SER A 209 -28.12 5.92 0.66
C SER A 209 -26.85 5.50 1.39
N THR A 210 -26.78 4.26 1.87
CA THR A 210 -25.56 3.69 2.47
C THR A 210 -24.40 3.55 1.48
N TYR A 211 -24.66 3.68 0.17
CA TYR A 211 -23.66 3.59 -0.90
C TYR A 211 -23.22 4.95 -1.47
N ASP A 212 -23.86 6.08 -1.13
CA ASP A 212 -23.34 7.41 -1.49
C ASP A 212 -22.18 7.79 -0.56
N SER A 213 -21.02 7.18 -0.82
CA SER A 213 -19.81 7.32 0.00
C SER A 213 -19.22 8.72 -0.08
N ASN A 214 -19.45 9.39 -1.22
CA ASN A 214 -18.89 10.69 -1.53
C ASN A 214 -19.82 11.85 -1.08
N GLY A 215 -21.15 11.65 -1.13
CA GLY A 215 -22.17 12.58 -0.67
C GLY A 215 -22.68 13.56 -1.74
N ASP A 216 -22.60 13.23 -3.02
CA ASP A 216 -23.10 14.07 -4.14
C ASP A 216 -24.53 13.74 -4.58
N GLY A 217 -25.17 12.73 -3.99
CA GLY A 217 -26.52 12.27 -4.32
C GLY A 217 -26.59 11.34 -5.52
N PHE A 218 -25.46 10.85 -6.05
CA PHE A 218 -25.41 9.96 -7.21
C PHE A 218 -24.58 8.69 -6.94
N ILE A 219 -25.25 7.54 -6.94
CA ILE A 219 -24.61 6.23 -6.82
C ILE A 219 -23.87 5.89 -8.11
N LYS A 220 -22.54 5.88 -8.06
CA LYS A 220 -21.68 5.52 -9.19
C LYS A 220 -21.36 4.02 -9.16
N PRO A 221 -21.05 3.39 -10.31
CA PRO A 221 -20.68 1.96 -10.36
C PRO A 221 -19.53 1.58 -9.43
N SER A 222 -18.60 2.50 -9.18
CA SER A 222 -17.45 2.35 -8.28
C SER A 222 -17.82 2.35 -6.79
N GLU A 223 -19.03 2.77 -6.44
CA GLU A 223 -19.59 2.78 -5.08
C GLU A 223 -20.55 1.60 -4.88
N LEU A 224 -21.48 1.41 -5.84
CA LEU A 224 -22.31 0.22 -5.97
C LEU A 224 -22.54 -0.08 -7.46
N SER A 225 -22.19 -1.29 -7.87
CA SER A 225 -22.56 -1.82 -9.19
C SER A 225 -23.85 -2.64 -9.07
N VAL A 226 -24.74 -2.53 -10.06
CA VAL A 226 -26.02 -3.26 -10.09
C VAL A 226 -26.09 -4.17 -11.32
N MET A 227 -26.35 -5.45 -11.07
CA MET A 227 -26.55 -6.50 -12.05
C MET A 227 -28.01 -6.99 -12.00
N PHE A 228 -28.79 -6.71 -13.04
CA PHE A 228 -30.11 -7.29 -13.21
C PHE A 228 -30.02 -8.62 -13.96
N VAL A 229 -30.80 -9.62 -13.53
CA VAL A 229 -31.05 -10.86 -14.26
C VAL A 229 -32.56 -10.95 -14.48
N PHE A 230 -33.00 -10.92 -15.73
CA PHE A 230 -34.42 -11.09 -16.08
C PHE A 230 -34.72 -12.56 -16.38
N ALA A 231 -35.84 -13.06 -15.86
CA ALA A 231 -36.35 -14.38 -16.20
C ALA A 231 -36.59 -14.52 -17.72
N GLY A 232 -36.24 -15.68 -18.29
CA GLY A 232 -36.26 -15.90 -19.73
C GLY A 232 -34.86 -16.10 -20.33
N TYR A 233 -34.71 -15.80 -21.63
CA TYR A 233 -33.59 -16.26 -22.44
C TYR A 233 -32.61 -15.17 -22.92
N ASP A 234 -31.35 -15.55 -23.11
CA ASP A 234 -30.27 -14.76 -23.72
C ASP A 234 -30.41 -14.72 -25.26
N ALA A 235 -30.53 -13.52 -25.82
CA ALA A 235 -30.59 -13.27 -27.25
C ALA A 235 -29.26 -13.56 -27.98
N ALA A 236 -28.11 -13.33 -27.33
CA ALA A 236 -26.79 -13.52 -27.91
C ALA A 236 -26.46 -15.01 -28.14
N ALA A 237 -27.13 -15.90 -27.40
CA ALA A 237 -27.04 -17.35 -27.59
C ALA A 237 -27.68 -17.88 -28.90
N GLY A 238 -28.30 -17.00 -29.71
CA GLY A 238 -28.86 -17.36 -31.03
C GLY A 238 -30.10 -18.25 -31.00
N GLY A 239 -30.79 -18.33 -29.87
CA GLY A 239 -31.97 -19.17 -29.66
C GLY A 239 -33.28 -18.57 -30.17
N ASN A 240 -34.23 -19.43 -30.54
CA ASN A 240 -35.62 -19.05 -30.87
C ASN A 240 -36.57 -19.10 -29.65
N ARG A 241 -36.06 -19.39 -28.45
CA ARG A 241 -36.87 -19.44 -27.22
C ARG A 241 -37.21 -18.03 -26.75
N ARG A 242 -38.38 -17.85 -26.15
CA ARG A 242 -38.95 -16.56 -25.75
C ARG A 242 -39.67 -16.71 -24.40
N PRO A 243 -39.77 -15.62 -23.63
CA PRO A 243 -39.34 -14.28 -23.98
C PRO A 243 -37.82 -14.06 -23.75
N TYR A 244 -37.21 -13.07 -24.42
CA TYR A 244 -35.74 -12.91 -24.38
C TYR A 244 -35.23 -11.47 -24.22
N ILE A 245 -33.98 -11.36 -23.76
CA ILE A 245 -33.23 -10.12 -23.55
C ILE A 245 -31.78 -10.26 -24.05
N TRP A 246 -31.19 -9.17 -24.53
CA TRP A 246 -29.79 -9.13 -24.97
C TRP A 246 -28.90 -8.63 -23.80
N PRO A 247 -27.86 -9.35 -23.36
CA PRO A 247 -26.98 -8.90 -22.27
C PRO A 247 -26.23 -7.60 -22.60
N HIS A 248 -26.15 -6.65 -21.65
CA HIS A 248 -25.45 -5.37 -21.85
C HIS A 248 -25.21 -4.56 -20.57
N LYS A 249 -24.14 -3.76 -20.57
CA LYS A 249 -23.91 -2.58 -19.72
C LYS A 249 -24.54 -1.33 -20.34
N PHE A 250 -25.45 -0.66 -19.64
CA PHE A 250 -26.07 0.58 -20.12
C PHE A 250 -26.50 1.49 -18.95
N ALA A 251 -27.31 2.52 -19.24
CA ALA A 251 -27.93 3.36 -18.22
C ALA A 251 -29.42 3.62 -18.53
N HIS A 252 -30.28 3.50 -17.52
CA HIS A 252 -31.71 3.81 -17.62
C HIS A 252 -31.95 5.30 -17.35
N ASN A 253 -33.20 5.70 -17.10
CA ASN A 253 -33.47 7.05 -16.59
C ASN A 253 -32.92 7.16 -15.16
N ASN A 254 -32.67 8.38 -14.68
CA ASN A 254 -32.38 8.61 -13.27
C ASN A 254 -33.58 8.15 -12.42
N GLU A 255 -33.40 7.10 -11.63
CA GLU A 255 -34.33 6.67 -10.59
C GLU A 255 -33.80 7.20 -9.24
N THR A 256 -34.67 7.70 -8.37
CA THR A 256 -34.28 8.30 -7.08
C THR A 256 -34.98 7.58 -5.92
N ILE A 257 -34.19 6.93 -5.07
CA ILE A 257 -34.61 6.12 -3.91
C ILE A 257 -33.64 6.39 -2.75
N ASP A 258 -34.11 6.31 -1.50
CA ASP A 258 -33.38 6.74 -0.29
C ASP A 258 -32.80 8.17 -0.33
N GLY A 259 -33.29 9.01 -1.25
CA GLY A 259 -32.77 10.35 -1.50
C GLY A 259 -31.53 10.41 -2.41
N VAL A 260 -31.01 9.27 -2.88
CA VAL A 260 -29.90 9.16 -3.84
C VAL A 260 -30.40 8.75 -5.23
N THR A 261 -29.62 9.03 -6.25
CA THR A 261 -29.98 8.80 -7.66
C THR A 261 -29.08 7.74 -8.30
N ILE A 262 -29.67 6.79 -9.02
CA ILE A 262 -28.97 5.70 -9.71
C ILE A 262 -29.48 5.56 -11.16
N ASN A 263 -28.59 5.16 -12.08
CA ASN A 263 -28.95 4.91 -13.48
C ASN A 263 -28.14 3.82 -14.20
N ALA A 264 -26.91 3.52 -13.78
CA ALA A 264 -26.01 2.60 -14.50
C ALA A 264 -26.17 1.14 -14.04
N TYR A 265 -26.18 0.21 -14.99
CA TYR A 265 -26.43 -1.22 -14.72
C TYR A 265 -25.77 -2.14 -15.75
N CYS A 266 -25.64 -3.42 -15.40
CA CYS A 266 -25.57 -4.53 -16.35
C CYS A 266 -26.87 -5.34 -16.29
N LEU A 267 -27.34 -5.85 -17.43
CA LEU A 267 -28.52 -6.70 -17.55
C LEU A 267 -28.17 -8.01 -18.26
N PHE A 268 -28.72 -9.12 -17.76
CA PHE A 268 -28.55 -10.47 -18.28
C PHE A 268 -29.88 -11.24 -18.30
N ALA A 269 -29.90 -12.40 -18.95
CA ALA A 269 -30.98 -13.37 -18.87
C ALA A 269 -30.69 -14.46 -17.82
N ASP A 270 -31.73 -15.12 -17.33
CA ASP A 270 -31.63 -16.33 -16.52
C ASP A 270 -30.99 -17.49 -17.32
N PHE A 271 -31.54 -17.78 -18.50
CA PHE A 271 -31.09 -18.88 -19.36
C PHE A 271 -30.27 -18.43 -20.57
N GLN A 272 -29.10 -19.02 -20.74
CA GLN A 272 -28.35 -19.02 -21.99
C GLN A 272 -28.65 -20.32 -22.74
N GLY A 273 -29.47 -20.24 -23.79
CA GLY A 273 -29.91 -21.40 -24.56
C GLY A 273 -30.83 -22.34 -23.75
N ASP A 274 -30.25 -23.36 -23.10
CA ASP A 274 -30.92 -24.34 -22.25
C ASP A 274 -30.29 -24.58 -20.87
N HIS A 275 -29.31 -23.76 -20.50
CA HIS A 275 -28.63 -23.76 -19.20
C HIS A 275 -28.65 -22.36 -18.58
N GLN A 276 -28.27 -22.23 -17.30
CA GLN A 276 -28.03 -20.92 -16.69
C GLN A 276 -26.98 -20.13 -17.50
N SER A 277 -27.16 -18.81 -17.62
CA SER A 277 -26.16 -17.90 -18.18
C SER A 277 -24.76 -18.07 -17.57
N THR A 278 -23.76 -18.18 -18.43
CA THR A 278 -22.39 -18.50 -18.05
C THR A 278 -21.60 -17.28 -17.55
N MET A 279 -20.53 -17.53 -16.81
CA MET A 279 -19.76 -16.50 -16.12
C MET A 279 -19.07 -15.50 -17.04
N GLY A 280 -18.63 -15.92 -18.22
CA GLY A 280 -17.74 -15.14 -19.07
C GLY A 280 -18.35 -13.89 -19.66
N VAL A 281 -19.63 -13.95 -20.08
CA VAL A 281 -20.40 -12.77 -20.50
C VAL A 281 -20.64 -11.83 -19.32
N ILE A 282 -20.89 -12.38 -18.12
CA ILE A 282 -21.09 -11.60 -16.89
C ILE A 282 -19.81 -10.85 -16.50
N ALA A 283 -18.66 -11.52 -16.53
CA ALA A 283 -17.36 -10.91 -16.25
C ALA A 283 -16.97 -9.86 -17.29
N HIS A 284 -17.29 -10.06 -18.57
CA HIS A 284 -17.06 -9.09 -19.64
C HIS A 284 -17.84 -7.78 -19.40
N GLU A 285 -19.16 -7.88 -19.22
CA GLU A 285 -20.04 -6.74 -19.00
C GLU A 285 -19.73 -6.00 -17.68
N LEU A 286 -19.43 -6.73 -16.61
CA LEU A 286 -18.94 -6.14 -15.36
C LEU A 286 -17.53 -5.51 -15.52
N GLY A 287 -16.74 -5.93 -16.50
CA GLY A 287 -15.52 -5.23 -16.91
C GLY A 287 -15.79 -3.83 -17.45
N HIS A 288 -16.88 -3.62 -18.19
CA HIS A 288 -17.33 -2.29 -18.61
C HIS A 288 -17.94 -1.46 -17.46
N LEU A 289 -18.69 -2.10 -16.56
CA LEU A 289 -19.41 -1.42 -15.47
C LEU A 289 -18.47 -1.02 -14.31
N MET A 290 -17.68 -1.96 -13.81
CA MET A 290 -16.93 -1.81 -12.57
C MET A 290 -15.52 -1.26 -12.79
N LEU A 291 -14.88 -1.61 -13.92
CA LEU A 291 -13.48 -1.25 -14.23
C LEU A 291 -13.34 -0.25 -15.39
N GLY A 292 -14.39 -0.02 -16.17
CA GLY A 292 -14.37 0.93 -17.27
C GLY A 292 -13.60 0.46 -18.51
N LEU A 293 -13.48 -0.84 -18.73
CA LEU A 293 -12.76 -1.35 -19.90
C LEU A 293 -13.57 -1.14 -21.20
N PRO A 294 -12.94 -0.76 -22.33
CA PRO A 294 -13.58 -0.81 -23.64
C PRO A 294 -13.62 -2.24 -24.20
N ASP A 295 -14.46 -2.46 -25.21
CA ASP A 295 -14.32 -3.61 -26.10
C ASP A 295 -12.96 -3.58 -26.80
N LEU A 296 -12.36 -4.75 -26.98
CA LEU A 296 -11.11 -4.94 -27.71
C LEU A 296 -11.31 -5.82 -28.97
N TYR A 297 -12.56 -5.97 -29.40
CA TYR A 297 -13.00 -6.66 -30.62
C TYR A 297 -13.74 -5.69 -31.58
N SER A 298 -13.94 -6.11 -32.83
CA SER A 298 -14.57 -5.29 -33.88
C SER A 298 -16.10 -5.45 -33.87
N TYR A 299 -16.85 -4.38 -34.17
CA TYR A 299 -18.30 -4.48 -34.34
C TYR A 299 -18.73 -5.35 -35.54
N GLU A 300 -17.80 -5.76 -36.40
CA GLU A 300 -18.06 -6.63 -37.56
C GLU A 300 -17.57 -8.08 -37.36
N HIS A 301 -16.68 -8.37 -36.40
CA HIS A 301 -16.12 -9.70 -36.13
C HIS A 301 -15.34 -9.76 -34.80
N ASP A 302 -15.15 -10.96 -34.24
CA ASP A 302 -14.46 -11.23 -32.95
C ASP A 302 -12.93 -11.02 -32.97
N GLY A 303 -12.44 -10.12 -33.83
CA GLY A 303 -11.03 -9.93 -34.13
C GLY A 303 -10.20 -9.19 -33.07
N SER A 304 -9.07 -8.64 -33.52
CA SER A 304 -8.15 -7.83 -32.73
C SER A 304 -7.47 -8.57 -31.56
N ILE A 305 -8.16 -8.84 -30.44
CA ILE A 305 -7.59 -9.66 -29.34
C ILE A 305 -8.07 -11.12 -29.32
N GLY A 306 -9.15 -11.44 -30.04
CA GLY A 306 -9.67 -12.81 -30.14
C GLY A 306 -9.94 -13.47 -28.78
N HIS A 307 -9.53 -14.73 -28.65
CA HIS A 307 -9.71 -15.54 -27.44
C HIS A 307 -8.59 -15.39 -26.40
N TRP A 308 -7.73 -14.37 -26.50
CA TRP A 308 -6.60 -14.16 -25.58
C TRP A 308 -6.89 -13.27 -24.36
N GLY A 309 -8.05 -12.62 -24.32
CA GLY A 309 -8.45 -11.75 -23.21
C GLY A 309 -9.96 -11.59 -23.05
N LEU A 310 -10.39 -11.22 -21.84
CA LEU A 310 -11.79 -11.06 -21.45
C LEU A 310 -12.58 -10.13 -22.39
N MET A 311 -12.02 -8.99 -22.77
CA MET A 311 -12.70 -7.93 -23.53
C MET A 311 -12.82 -8.23 -25.04
N GLY A 312 -12.90 -9.51 -25.39
CA GLY A 312 -13.10 -10.04 -26.73
C GLY A 312 -13.67 -11.46 -26.64
N GLY A 313 -13.39 -12.31 -27.63
CA GLY A 313 -13.83 -13.72 -27.64
C GLY A 313 -13.38 -14.55 -26.42
N GLY A 314 -12.37 -14.09 -25.67
CA GLY A 314 -11.89 -14.76 -24.46
C GLY A 314 -12.92 -14.82 -23.32
N SER A 315 -13.95 -13.98 -23.36
CA SER A 315 -15.17 -14.11 -22.55
C SER A 315 -15.87 -15.46 -22.77
N TRP A 316 -15.93 -15.97 -24.00
CA TRP A 316 -16.56 -17.25 -24.36
C TRP A 316 -15.67 -18.48 -24.10
N GLY A 317 -14.62 -18.32 -23.28
CA GLY A 317 -13.70 -19.38 -22.92
C GLY A 317 -14.38 -20.62 -22.32
N ARG A 318 -13.83 -21.79 -22.63
CA ARG A 318 -14.30 -23.10 -22.17
C ARG A 318 -13.10 -24.00 -21.89
N LYS A 319 -12.90 -24.40 -20.63
CA LYS A 319 -11.81 -25.33 -20.28
C LYS A 319 -12.19 -26.77 -20.65
N PRO A 320 -11.22 -27.67 -20.86
CA PRO A 320 -11.49 -29.11 -20.97
C PRO A 320 -12.27 -29.62 -19.75
N GLY A 321 -13.52 -30.05 -19.96
CA GLY A 321 -14.43 -30.53 -18.92
C GLY A 321 -15.58 -29.57 -18.56
N ASP A 322 -15.55 -28.30 -18.98
CA ASP A 322 -16.74 -27.43 -18.91
C ASP A 322 -17.83 -27.94 -19.86
N LEU A 323 -19.09 -27.75 -19.48
CA LEU A 323 -20.25 -28.16 -20.29
C LEU A 323 -20.61 -27.13 -21.37
N TYR A 324 -20.41 -25.84 -21.10
CA TYR A 324 -20.85 -24.75 -21.96
C TYR A 324 -19.72 -23.74 -22.24
N SER A 325 -19.88 -22.95 -23.29
CA SER A 325 -18.91 -21.89 -23.63
C SER A 325 -19.19 -20.64 -22.78
N GLY A 326 -18.14 -20.03 -22.25
CA GLY A 326 -18.22 -18.96 -21.26
C GLY A 326 -18.23 -19.44 -19.80
N ASP A 327 -18.20 -20.75 -19.53
CA ASP A 327 -18.07 -21.27 -18.16
C ASP A 327 -16.69 -20.94 -17.55
N THR A 328 -15.60 -20.94 -18.35
CA THR A 328 -14.25 -20.50 -17.92
C THR A 328 -13.72 -19.43 -18.88
N PRO A 329 -14.03 -18.14 -18.68
CA PRO A 329 -13.37 -17.04 -19.41
C PRO A 329 -11.86 -17.05 -19.15
N VAL A 330 -11.08 -16.57 -20.12
CA VAL A 330 -9.60 -16.48 -20.03
C VAL A 330 -9.15 -15.29 -19.17
N ASN A 331 -7.89 -15.26 -18.74
CA ASN A 331 -7.35 -14.11 -18.01
C ASN A 331 -7.35 -12.82 -18.86
N MET A 332 -7.43 -11.68 -18.18
CA MET A 332 -7.28 -10.35 -18.76
C MET A 332 -5.87 -10.18 -19.36
N THR A 333 -5.78 -9.48 -20.50
CA THR A 333 -4.46 -9.11 -21.08
C THR A 333 -3.72 -8.16 -20.15
N ALA A 334 -2.40 -8.10 -20.28
CA ALA A 334 -1.58 -7.14 -19.53
C ALA A 334 -2.08 -5.69 -19.68
N TRP A 335 -2.49 -5.31 -20.89
CA TRP A 335 -3.10 -4.01 -21.17
C TRP A 335 -4.39 -3.81 -20.36
N SER A 336 -5.31 -4.79 -20.34
CA SER A 336 -6.55 -4.68 -19.57
C SER A 336 -6.29 -4.62 -18.06
N LYS A 337 -5.25 -5.30 -17.55
CA LYS A 337 -4.86 -5.24 -16.13
C LYS A 337 -4.28 -3.86 -15.77
N GLU A 338 -3.39 -3.30 -16.59
CA GLU A 338 -2.86 -1.93 -16.37
C GLU A 338 -3.96 -0.87 -16.51
N ALA A 339 -4.85 -1.02 -17.50
CA ALA A 339 -6.00 -0.14 -17.70
C ALA A 339 -6.97 -0.18 -16.51
N SER A 340 -7.10 -1.32 -15.82
CA SER A 340 -7.89 -1.48 -14.58
C SER A 340 -7.15 -1.07 -13.30
N GLY A 341 -5.87 -0.68 -13.39
CA GLY A 341 -5.04 -0.37 -12.21
C GLY A 341 -4.60 -1.59 -11.38
N PHE A 342 -4.83 -2.81 -11.88
CA PHE A 342 -4.49 -4.04 -11.18
C PHE A 342 -2.98 -4.23 -11.03
N LEU A 343 -2.20 -3.82 -12.03
CA LEU A 343 -0.74 -3.85 -12.02
C LEU A 343 -0.15 -2.62 -12.72
N GLU A 344 1.14 -2.40 -12.47
CA GLU A 344 2.03 -1.62 -13.32
C GLU A 344 3.05 -2.62 -13.92
N PRO A 345 3.26 -2.67 -15.25
CA PRO A 345 4.07 -3.70 -15.88
C PRO A 345 5.57 -3.34 -15.87
N ASP A 346 6.43 -4.37 -15.82
CA ASP A 346 7.89 -4.19 -15.86
C ASP A 346 8.33 -3.54 -17.19
N VAL A 347 8.92 -2.35 -17.13
CA VAL A 347 9.34 -1.60 -18.32
C VAL A 347 10.72 -2.06 -18.78
N LEU A 348 10.78 -2.75 -19.93
CA LEU A 348 12.03 -3.27 -20.49
C LEU A 348 12.71 -2.18 -21.35
N ASN A 349 13.74 -1.53 -20.79
CA ASN A 349 14.24 -0.23 -21.26
C ASN A 349 15.76 -0.15 -21.51
N SER A 350 16.50 -1.26 -21.41
CA SER A 350 17.94 -1.31 -21.64
C SER A 350 18.38 -2.57 -22.41
N ASN A 351 19.58 -2.51 -23.02
CA ASN A 351 20.11 -3.53 -23.93
C ASN A 351 20.70 -4.74 -23.17
N GLN A 352 19.85 -5.68 -22.79
CA GLN A 352 20.19 -6.88 -22.02
C GLN A 352 19.19 -8.02 -22.27
N SER A 353 19.42 -9.18 -21.66
CA SER A 353 18.44 -10.27 -21.60
C SER A 353 17.48 -10.10 -20.41
N TYR A 354 16.21 -10.43 -20.62
CA TYR A 354 15.11 -10.30 -19.65
C TYR A 354 14.41 -11.63 -19.41
N THR A 355 13.71 -11.73 -18.28
CA THR A 355 12.85 -12.87 -17.91
C THR A 355 11.43 -12.37 -17.64
N VAL A 356 10.45 -12.95 -18.34
CA VAL A 356 9.02 -12.64 -18.27
C VAL A 356 8.32 -13.82 -17.58
N ASN A 357 8.00 -13.69 -16.30
CA ASN A 357 7.44 -14.79 -15.49
C ASN A 357 6.01 -15.17 -15.89
N THR A 358 5.59 -16.43 -15.64
CA THR A 358 4.20 -16.88 -15.86
C THR A 358 3.21 -16.21 -14.89
N SER A 359 3.66 -15.91 -13.67
CA SER A 359 2.86 -15.23 -12.64
C SER A 359 3.50 -13.88 -12.33
N GLN A 360 2.71 -12.80 -12.35
CA GLN A 360 3.14 -11.42 -12.06
C GLN A 360 4.40 -11.00 -12.85
N GLY A 361 4.48 -11.46 -14.10
CA GLY A 361 5.60 -11.19 -15.02
C GLY A 361 5.20 -10.31 -16.20
N GLU A 362 4.03 -9.66 -16.15
CA GLU A 362 3.58 -8.70 -17.16
C GLU A 362 4.63 -7.60 -17.40
N SER A 363 5.21 -7.57 -18.59
CA SER A 363 6.21 -6.57 -19.00
C SER A 363 5.71 -5.70 -20.16
N VAL A 364 6.34 -4.55 -20.38
CA VAL A 364 6.08 -3.66 -21.52
C VAL A 364 7.37 -3.12 -22.16
N ILE A 365 7.39 -3.08 -23.50
CA ILE A 365 8.41 -2.40 -24.30
C ILE A 365 7.76 -1.19 -24.97
N TYR A 366 8.32 0.01 -24.77
CA TYR A 366 7.91 1.19 -25.53
C TYR A 366 8.64 1.22 -26.88
N LEU A 367 7.89 1.20 -27.99
CA LEU A 367 8.42 1.11 -29.35
C LEU A 367 8.75 2.49 -29.95
N ASP A 368 8.61 3.57 -29.15
CA ASP A 368 8.76 4.95 -29.58
C ASP A 368 9.52 5.77 -28.52
N PRO A 369 10.76 6.23 -28.80
CA PRO A 369 11.59 6.86 -27.77
C PRO A 369 11.12 8.27 -27.37
N TYR A 370 10.30 8.94 -28.19
CA TYR A 370 9.77 10.26 -27.89
C TYR A 370 8.45 10.19 -27.11
N LEU A 371 7.57 9.25 -27.49
CA LEU A 371 6.23 9.13 -26.91
C LEU A 371 6.15 8.15 -25.74
N GLN A 372 7.06 7.18 -25.67
CA GLN A 372 7.24 6.25 -24.55
C GLN A 372 5.90 5.59 -24.16
N LYS A 373 5.45 5.71 -22.89
CA LYS A 373 4.17 5.13 -22.43
C LYS A 373 2.92 5.65 -23.16
N MET A 374 3.00 6.85 -23.76
CA MET A 374 1.91 7.44 -24.56
C MET A 374 1.99 7.05 -26.05
N GLY A 375 3.03 6.31 -26.44
CA GLY A 375 3.27 5.88 -27.81
C GLY A 375 2.84 4.44 -28.10
N PRO A 376 3.19 3.96 -29.32
CA PRO A 376 3.23 2.54 -29.67
C PRO A 376 4.03 1.72 -28.66
N ARG A 377 3.48 0.57 -28.25
CA ARG A 377 4.10 -0.29 -27.23
C ARG A 377 3.64 -1.73 -27.33
N LEU A 378 4.47 -2.65 -26.82
CA LEU A 378 4.25 -4.09 -26.85
C LEU A 378 4.28 -4.64 -25.43
N TYR A 379 3.16 -5.19 -24.96
CA TYR A 379 3.07 -5.88 -23.68
C TYR A 379 3.38 -7.36 -23.86
N LEU A 380 4.04 -7.97 -22.87
CA LEU A 380 4.51 -9.36 -22.92
C LEU A 380 3.97 -10.15 -21.72
N GLN A 381 3.44 -11.35 -21.98
CA GLN A 381 2.93 -12.27 -20.96
C GLN A 381 3.32 -13.71 -21.30
N ASN A 382 3.95 -14.46 -20.38
CA ASN A 382 4.17 -15.90 -20.56
C ASN A 382 2.90 -16.69 -20.19
N ARG A 383 1.93 -16.78 -21.12
CA ARG A 383 0.62 -17.41 -20.88
C ARG A 383 0.72 -18.94 -20.94
N ARG A 384 0.04 -19.60 -20.00
CA ARG A 384 -0.02 -21.07 -19.85
C ARG A 384 -1.46 -21.51 -19.57
N LYS A 385 -1.81 -22.76 -19.90
CA LYS A 385 -3.16 -23.32 -19.72
C LYS A 385 -3.44 -23.72 -18.26
N VAL A 386 -3.28 -22.76 -17.36
CA VAL A 386 -3.50 -22.85 -15.91
C VAL A 386 -4.57 -21.84 -15.48
N ASP A 387 -5.25 -22.10 -14.37
CA ASP A 387 -6.36 -21.28 -13.86
C ASP A 387 -7.34 -20.84 -14.97
N TYR A 388 -7.69 -19.56 -15.08
CA TYR A 388 -8.63 -19.10 -16.09
C TYR A 388 -8.15 -19.31 -17.53
N ASP A 389 -6.83 -19.39 -17.75
CA ASP A 389 -6.23 -19.63 -19.06
C ASP A 389 -6.28 -21.10 -19.52
N ARG A 390 -6.88 -22.02 -18.76
CA ARG A 390 -7.16 -23.41 -19.22
C ARG A 390 -7.99 -23.49 -20.51
N ALA A 391 -8.62 -22.39 -20.94
CA ALA A 391 -9.38 -22.25 -22.18
C ALA A 391 -8.58 -21.67 -23.38
N LEU A 392 -7.30 -21.30 -23.21
CA LEU A 392 -6.47 -20.76 -24.29
C LEU A 392 -6.20 -21.77 -25.40
N GLN A 393 -5.99 -21.27 -26.62
CA GLN A 393 -5.74 -22.09 -27.81
C GLN A 393 -4.26 -22.49 -27.93
N GLY A 394 -3.33 -21.56 -27.70
CA GLY A 394 -1.88 -21.83 -27.59
C GLY A 394 -1.29 -21.62 -26.20
N GLU A 395 0.04 -21.79 -26.08
CA GLU A 395 0.83 -21.46 -24.88
C GLU A 395 2.21 -20.90 -25.24
N GLY A 396 2.61 -19.78 -24.63
CA GLY A 396 3.88 -19.13 -24.95
C GLY A 396 3.95 -17.69 -24.44
N LEU A 397 4.94 -16.95 -24.94
CA LEU A 397 5.03 -15.50 -24.78
C LEU A 397 3.99 -14.84 -25.70
N LEU A 398 2.83 -14.49 -25.15
CA LEU A 398 1.84 -13.67 -25.84
C LEU A 398 2.32 -12.22 -25.88
N ALA A 399 2.20 -11.59 -27.05
CA ALA A 399 2.50 -10.18 -27.26
C ALA A 399 1.21 -9.41 -27.57
N THR A 400 0.81 -8.47 -26.71
CA THR A 400 -0.32 -7.55 -26.95
C THR A 400 0.23 -6.20 -27.40
N SER A 401 -0.11 -5.79 -28.63
CA SER A 401 0.31 -4.53 -29.22
C SER A 401 -0.68 -3.40 -28.91
N VAL A 402 -0.15 -2.19 -28.73
CA VAL A 402 -0.92 -0.94 -28.78
C VAL A 402 -0.43 -0.10 -29.94
N VAL A 403 -1.32 0.18 -30.88
CA VAL A 403 -1.07 0.92 -32.13
C VAL A 403 -1.85 2.23 -32.08
N ILE A 404 -1.22 3.32 -31.63
CA ILE A 404 -1.91 4.61 -31.42
C ILE A 404 -2.46 5.21 -32.72
N ASP A 405 -1.91 4.80 -33.87
CA ASP A 405 -2.31 5.21 -35.21
C ASP A 405 -3.59 4.50 -35.72
N ASN A 406 -4.11 3.51 -34.98
CA ASN A 406 -5.40 2.88 -35.23
C ASN A 406 -6.53 3.60 -34.45
N LYS A 407 -7.76 3.09 -34.49
CA LYS A 407 -8.90 3.58 -33.68
C LYS A 407 -9.45 2.45 -32.82
N PHE A 408 -10.08 2.79 -31.70
CA PHE A 408 -10.93 1.85 -30.97
C PHE A 408 -12.23 1.57 -31.74
N ASN A 409 -12.73 0.34 -31.60
CA ASN A 409 -14.02 -0.17 -32.08
C ASN A 409 -14.36 0.28 -33.53
N SER A 410 -13.40 0.08 -34.44
CA SER A 410 -13.46 0.51 -35.85
C SER A 410 -13.37 -0.70 -36.77
N THR A 411 -13.84 -0.55 -38.01
CA THR A 411 -13.66 -1.54 -39.07
C THR A 411 -12.17 -1.62 -39.46
N GLY A 412 -11.52 -2.76 -39.28
CA GLY A 412 -10.08 -2.96 -39.53
C GLY A 412 -9.21 -3.00 -38.26
N PRO A 413 -7.87 -2.93 -38.39
CA PRO A 413 -6.94 -3.06 -37.27
C PRO A 413 -7.21 -2.08 -36.12
N MET A 414 -7.17 -2.60 -34.89
CA MET A 414 -7.58 -1.87 -33.70
C MET A 414 -6.41 -1.23 -32.93
N GLN A 415 -6.73 -0.31 -32.02
CA GLN A 415 -5.74 0.38 -31.19
C GLN A 415 -5.06 -0.53 -30.15
N VAL A 416 -5.66 -1.67 -29.79
CA VAL A 416 -5.07 -2.69 -28.92
C VAL A 416 -5.42 -4.06 -29.49
N GLN A 417 -4.43 -4.86 -29.88
CA GLN A 417 -4.61 -6.13 -30.63
C GLN A 417 -3.50 -7.14 -30.28
N ILE A 418 -3.65 -8.44 -30.59
CA ILE A 418 -2.53 -9.38 -30.48
C ILE A 418 -1.57 -9.21 -31.65
N PHE A 419 -0.26 -9.29 -31.35
CA PHE A 419 0.80 -9.28 -32.34
C PHE A 419 1.16 -10.74 -32.70
N GLN A 420 0.41 -11.30 -33.65
CA GLN A 420 0.42 -12.73 -33.99
C GLN A 420 1.80 -13.18 -34.51
N ALA A 421 2.41 -14.17 -33.85
CA ALA A 421 3.81 -14.55 -34.08
C ALA A 421 4.11 -15.18 -35.44
N ASP A 422 3.12 -15.73 -36.13
CA ASP A 422 3.22 -16.25 -37.49
C ASP A 422 3.14 -15.17 -38.60
N GLY A 423 2.63 -13.98 -38.27
CA GLY A 423 2.38 -12.91 -39.23
C GLY A 423 1.23 -13.16 -40.21
N LEU A 424 0.28 -14.05 -39.88
CA LEU A 424 -0.89 -14.33 -40.73
C LEU A 424 -2.03 -13.29 -40.60
N ASP A 425 -2.06 -12.51 -39.52
CA ASP A 425 -3.04 -11.45 -39.23
C ASP A 425 -4.52 -11.94 -39.20
N GLU A 426 -4.71 -13.24 -38.95
CA GLU A 426 -6.04 -13.90 -39.02
C GLU A 426 -7.06 -13.25 -38.08
N LEU A 427 -6.68 -12.76 -36.89
CA LEU A 427 -7.60 -12.11 -35.96
C LEU A 427 -8.17 -10.82 -36.56
N ASN A 428 -7.36 -10.02 -37.25
CA ASN A 428 -7.85 -8.83 -37.95
C ASN A 428 -8.72 -9.16 -39.18
N ALA A 429 -8.66 -10.38 -39.69
CA ALA A 429 -9.56 -10.91 -40.72
C ALA A 429 -10.83 -11.61 -40.17
N GLY A 430 -11.00 -11.68 -38.83
CA GLY A 430 -12.12 -12.40 -38.20
C GLY A 430 -11.94 -13.93 -38.12
N GLY A 431 -10.69 -14.39 -38.20
CA GLY A 431 -10.29 -15.76 -37.91
C GLY A 431 -10.19 -16.06 -36.42
N TRP A 432 -9.72 -17.27 -36.09
CA TRP A 432 -9.65 -17.78 -34.72
C TRP A 432 -8.26 -17.60 -34.12
N SER A 433 -8.18 -17.48 -32.79
CA SER A 433 -6.91 -17.58 -32.06
C SER A 433 -6.38 -19.01 -32.09
N ASP A 434 -5.07 -19.19 -32.18
CA ASP A 434 -4.44 -20.51 -32.37
C ASP A 434 -3.16 -20.69 -31.51
N ASN A 435 -2.15 -21.46 -31.96
CA ASN A 435 -0.82 -21.56 -31.33
C ASN A 435 0.32 -20.94 -32.18
N GLY A 436 0.05 -20.47 -33.40
CA GLY A 436 0.88 -19.57 -34.21
C GLY A 436 0.86 -18.12 -33.71
N ASP A 437 -0.15 -17.71 -32.95
CA ASP A 437 -0.26 -16.39 -32.31
C ASP A 437 0.89 -16.03 -31.33
N VAL A 438 1.46 -17.00 -30.62
CA VAL A 438 2.36 -16.80 -29.47
C VAL A 438 3.83 -17.07 -29.81
N PHE A 439 4.77 -16.43 -29.09
CA PHE A 439 6.20 -16.64 -29.31
C PHE A 439 6.79 -17.71 -28.36
N PRO A 440 7.64 -18.65 -28.85
CA PRO A 440 7.94 -18.90 -30.26
C PRO A 440 6.83 -19.68 -31.00
N GLY A 441 5.89 -20.31 -30.27
CA GLY A 441 4.66 -20.91 -30.82
C GLY A 441 4.87 -22.08 -31.79
N SER A 442 3.83 -22.38 -32.57
CA SER A 442 3.88 -23.39 -33.65
C SER A 442 4.89 -23.01 -34.75
N SER A 443 5.04 -21.70 -34.99
CA SER A 443 5.84 -21.13 -36.08
C SER A 443 7.32 -20.97 -35.72
N ASN A 444 7.69 -21.26 -34.47
CA ASN A 444 9.04 -21.21 -33.91
C ASN A 444 9.74 -19.85 -34.16
N VAL A 445 9.03 -18.73 -33.98
CA VAL A 445 9.57 -17.38 -34.21
C VAL A 445 10.28 -16.88 -32.96
N THR A 446 11.61 -16.80 -33.04
CA THR A 446 12.50 -16.40 -31.92
C THR A 446 13.12 -15.01 -32.09
N LEU A 447 12.74 -14.29 -33.15
CA LEU A 447 13.30 -12.99 -33.54
C LEU A 447 12.21 -12.04 -34.04
N LEU A 448 12.16 -10.84 -33.47
CA LEU A 448 11.39 -9.70 -33.94
C LEU A 448 12.29 -8.48 -34.14
N SER A 449 12.10 -7.76 -35.23
CA SER A 449 12.76 -6.48 -35.52
C SER A 449 11.92 -5.67 -36.52
N ASP A 450 12.46 -4.53 -36.98
CA ASP A 450 11.87 -3.81 -38.12
C ASP A 450 11.84 -4.63 -39.42
N ASP A 451 12.67 -5.66 -39.56
CA ASP A 451 12.89 -6.42 -40.81
C ASP A 451 12.49 -7.91 -40.71
N SER A 452 11.90 -8.34 -39.59
CA SER A 452 11.35 -9.69 -39.41
C SER A 452 9.96 -9.85 -40.04
N THR A 453 9.48 -11.10 -40.08
CA THR A 453 8.08 -11.45 -40.34
C THR A 453 7.55 -12.21 -39.12
N PRO A 454 6.54 -11.70 -38.38
CA PRO A 454 5.94 -10.35 -38.48
C PRO A 454 6.97 -9.25 -38.19
N SER A 455 6.72 -8.03 -38.70
CA SER A 455 7.61 -6.87 -38.50
C SER A 455 7.10 -5.99 -37.36
N LEU A 456 7.99 -5.52 -36.49
CA LEU A 456 7.65 -4.55 -35.43
C LEU A 456 7.06 -3.25 -35.99
N ARG A 457 7.32 -2.92 -37.26
CA ARG A 457 6.75 -1.74 -37.94
C ARG A 457 5.23 -1.78 -38.06
N LEU A 458 4.59 -2.95 -37.94
CA LEU A 458 3.13 -3.07 -37.91
C LEU A 458 2.53 -2.33 -36.69
N ASN A 459 3.28 -2.26 -35.58
CA ASN A 459 2.83 -1.61 -34.35
C ASN A 459 2.94 -0.08 -34.40
N THR A 460 3.61 0.46 -35.42
CA THR A 460 4.00 1.87 -35.53
C THR A 460 3.56 2.49 -36.86
N ALA A 461 2.56 1.92 -37.53
CA ALA A 461 2.08 2.34 -38.85
C ALA A 461 3.21 2.47 -39.89
N GLY A 462 4.07 1.44 -39.97
CA GLY A 462 5.17 1.34 -40.93
C GLY A 462 6.48 2.03 -40.52
N ARG A 463 6.51 2.76 -39.40
CA ARG A 463 7.69 3.53 -38.95
C ARG A 463 8.73 2.62 -38.29
N ASN A 464 10.00 2.80 -38.66
CA ASN A 464 11.10 2.09 -38.01
C ASN A 464 11.13 2.32 -36.49
N THR A 465 11.22 1.23 -35.72
CA THR A 465 11.46 1.22 -34.28
C THR A 465 12.95 1.28 -33.96
N GLY A 466 13.81 0.71 -34.82
CA GLY A 466 15.22 0.44 -34.51
C GLY A 466 15.43 -0.64 -33.43
N ILE A 467 14.36 -1.35 -33.03
CA ILE A 467 14.38 -2.34 -31.94
C ILE A 467 14.60 -3.75 -32.50
N THR A 468 15.26 -4.60 -31.73
CA THR A 468 15.30 -6.05 -31.96
C THR A 468 15.04 -6.80 -30.65
N ILE A 469 14.21 -7.83 -30.73
CA ILE A 469 13.91 -8.79 -29.67
C ILE A 469 14.34 -10.16 -30.20
N SER A 470 15.41 -10.74 -29.66
CA SER A 470 15.96 -12.03 -30.09
C SER A 470 15.89 -13.08 -28.97
N ASP A 471 16.29 -14.31 -29.30
CA ASP A 471 16.50 -15.40 -28.35
C ASP A 471 15.25 -15.74 -27.52
N ILE A 472 14.06 -15.55 -28.10
CA ILE A 472 12.79 -15.77 -27.41
C ILE A 472 12.61 -17.26 -27.11
N VAL A 473 12.73 -17.63 -25.85
CA VAL A 473 12.50 -18.99 -25.32
C VAL A 473 11.36 -18.91 -24.31
N SER A 474 10.51 -19.93 -24.28
CA SER A 474 9.26 -19.89 -23.50
C SER A 474 9.05 -21.21 -22.76
N THR A 475 8.92 -21.15 -21.42
CA THR A 475 8.80 -22.31 -20.53
C THR A 475 7.57 -22.20 -19.62
N ASN A 476 7.22 -23.28 -18.92
CA ASN A 476 6.07 -23.31 -18.01
C ASN A 476 6.17 -22.28 -16.85
N GLN A 477 7.37 -21.81 -16.49
CA GLN A 477 7.60 -20.88 -15.38
C GLN A 477 7.89 -19.44 -15.82
N HIS A 478 8.54 -19.27 -16.97
CA HIS A 478 8.93 -17.97 -17.52
C HIS A 478 9.26 -18.07 -19.02
N SER A 479 9.24 -16.94 -19.72
CA SER A 479 9.96 -16.77 -20.99
C SER A 479 11.24 -15.96 -20.78
N THR A 480 12.24 -16.13 -21.63
CA THR A 480 13.42 -15.27 -21.74
C THR A 480 13.52 -14.67 -23.12
N LEU A 481 14.11 -13.48 -23.22
CA LEU A 481 14.40 -12.79 -24.48
C LEU A 481 15.65 -11.92 -24.33
N THR A 482 16.29 -11.54 -25.43
CA THR A 482 17.32 -10.50 -25.49
C THR A 482 16.74 -9.27 -26.19
N LEU A 483 16.89 -8.09 -25.58
CA LEU A 483 16.40 -6.82 -26.12
C LEU A 483 17.55 -5.94 -26.59
N GLN A 484 17.38 -5.32 -27.76
CA GLN A 484 18.24 -4.28 -28.28
C GLN A 484 17.37 -3.07 -28.68
N LEU A 485 17.69 -1.92 -28.12
CA LEU A 485 17.02 -0.64 -28.35
C LEU A 485 17.98 0.34 -29.04
N PRO A 486 17.47 1.27 -29.87
CA PRO A 486 18.25 2.40 -30.37
C PRO A 486 18.50 3.41 -29.25
N ASP A 487 19.42 4.35 -29.46
CA ASP A 487 19.65 5.45 -28.52
C ASP A 487 18.37 6.29 -28.28
N GLN A 488 17.89 6.30 -27.04
CA GLN A 488 16.70 7.05 -26.60
C GLN A 488 17.04 8.30 -25.76
N ARG A 489 18.33 8.58 -25.50
CA ARG A 489 18.76 9.62 -24.55
C ARG A 489 18.23 11.00 -24.96
N GLY A 490 17.59 11.70 -24.02
CA GLY A 490 17.06 13.05 -24.23
C GLY A 490 15.81 13.15 -25.11
N LYS A 491 15.36 12.03 -25.70
CA LYS A 491 14.13 11.97 -26.50
C LYS A 491 12.92 11.97 -25.56
N HIS A 492 12.04 12.91 -25.80
CA HIS A 492 10.80 13.10 -25.07
C HIS A 492 9.80 13.83 -25.98
N ALA A 493 8.59 14.11 -25.48
CA ALA A 493 7.63 14.88 -26.24
C ALA A 493 6.76 15.76 -25.35
N TRP A 494 6.64 17.03 -25.73
CA TRP A 494 5.51 17.86 -25.27
C TRP A 494 4.30 17.44 -26.12
N MET A 495 3.22 16.99 -25.49
CA MET A 495 2.06 16.44 -26.20
C MET A 495 0.72 16.82 -25.57
N THR A 496 -0.34 16.80 -26.38
CA THR A 496 -1.73 17.03 -25.95
C THR A 496 -2.35 15.71 -25.48
N SER A 497 -2.61 14.80 -26.43
CA SER A 497 -3.05 13.41 -26.27
C SER A 497 -2.98 12.72 -27.64
N PHE A 498 -3.07 11.38 -27.65
CA PHE A 498 -3.28 10.56 -28.85
C PHE A 498 -4.57 9.72 -28.77
N ALA A 499 -5.52 10.10 -27.93
CA ALA A 499 -6.87 9.53 -27.93
C ALA A 499 -7.60 9.89 -29.24
N ARG A 500 -8.17 8.88 -29.92
CA ARG A 500 -8.90 9.04 -31.20
C ARG A 500 -10.39 8.69 -31.10
N GLN A 501 -10.94 8.66 -29.89
CA GLN A 501 -12.37 8.48 -29.66
C GLN A 501 -13.18 9.67 -30.20
N TYR A 502 -14.40 9.42 -30.66
CA TYR A 502 -15.33 10.43 -31.21
C TYR A 502 -14.72 11.39 -32.25
N THR A 503 -13.89 10.87 -33.18
CA THR A 503 -13.17 11.69 -34.16
C THR A 503 -14.11 12.54 -35.02
N GLN A 504 -13.84 13.84 -35.11
CA GLN A 504 -14.53 14.80 -35.96
C GLN A 504 -13.56 15.55 -36.88
N TYR A 505 -14.13 16.17 -37.92
CA TYR A 505 -13.40 16.84 -39.00
C TYR A 505 -14.14 18.12 -39.43
N ASP A 506 -13.41 19.21 -39.70
CA ASP A 506 -13.99 20.47 -40.15
C ASP A 506 -13.19 20.99 -41.36
N ARG A 507 -13.75 20.86 -42.57
CA ARG A 507 -13.10 21.18 -43.85
C ARG A 507 -12.65 22.64 -44.02
N ARG A 508 -12.99 23.52 -43.07
CA ARG A 508 -12.53 24.91 -43.03
C ARG A 508 -11.19 25.07 -42.31
N ILE A 509 -10.85 24.15 -41.42
CA ILE A 509 -9.57 24.19 -40.70
C ILE A 509 -8.47 23.68 -41.63
N ASN A 510 -7.46 24.51 -41.85
CA ASN A 510 -6.25 24.12 -42.56
C ASN A 510 -4.96 24.57 -41.84
N ALA A 511 -5.06 25.05 -40.60
CA ALA A 511 -3.91 25.26 -39.72
C ALA A 511 -4.24 24.96 -38.26
N LEU A 512 -3.32 24.28 -37.59
CA LEU A 512 -3.33 24.02 -36.14
C LEU A 512 -2.21 24.81 -35.46
N GLY A 513 -2.42 25.24 -34.22
CA GLY A 513 -1.42 25.99 -33.44
C GLY A 513 -1.31 25.42 -32.04
N PHE A 514 -0.08 25.27 -31.55
CA PHE A 514 0.22 24.71 -30.22
C PHE A 514 1.23 25.60 -29.50
N ALA A 515 0.93 25.98 -28.26
CA ALA A 515 1.86 26.72 -27.42
C ALA A 515 2.78 25.75 -26.67
N VAL A 516 3.88 25.35 -27.31
CA VAL A 516 4.85 24.37 -26.81
C VAL A 516 5.74 25.01 -25.75
N ASP A 517 5.80 24.37 -24.58
CA ASP A 517 6.63 24.76 -23.44
C ASP A 517 7.95 23.97 -23.46
N VAL A 518 9.09 24.67 -23.49
CA VAL A 518 10.42 24.04 -23.46
C VAL A 518 11.10 24.31 -22.13
N HIS A 519 11.32 23.25 -21.35
CA HIS A 519 11.82 23.35 -19.96
C HIS A 519 13.34 23.16 -19.82
N PHE A 520 14.03 22.67 -20.84
CA PHE A 520 15.47 22.40 -20.82
C PHE A 520 16.23 23.26 -21.84
N GLU A 521 17.41 23.75 -21.45
CA GLU A 521 18.36 24.36 -22.39
C GLU A 521 18.83 23.34 -23.43
N ASN A 522 19.28 23.83 -24.59
CA ASN A 522 19.80 23.00 -25.69
C ASN A 522 18.81 21.91 -26.20
N THR A 523 17.51 22.21 -26.18
CA THR A 523 16.47 21.33 -26.74
C THR A 523 16.26 21.62 -28.23
N SER A 524 16.26 20.59 -29.07
CA SER A 524 15.77 20.67 -30.45
C SER A 524 14.38 20.05 -30.60
N LEU A 525 13.63 20.58 -31.57
CA LEU A 525 12.43 19.99 -32.12
C LEU A 525 12.84 19.17 -33.36
N ASP A 526 12.77 17.86 -33.23
CA ASP A 526 13.22 16.89 -34.24
C ASP A 526 12.09 16.50 -35.19
N GLY A 527 10.84 16.76 -34.79
CA GLY A 527 9.65 16.53 -35.60
C GLY A 527 8.35 16.83 -34.85
N ILE A 528 7.23 16.45 -35.48
CA ILE A 528 5.88 16.50 -34.90
C ILE A 528 5.10 15.21 -35.20
N HIS A 529 4.03 14.95 -34.45
CA HIS A 529 3.07 13.87 -34.73
C HIS A 529 1.66 14.40 -34.49
N PHE A 530 0.76 14.30 -35.47
CA PHE A 530 -0.66 14.66 -35.40
C PHE A 530 -1.47 13.81 -36.39
N TYR A 531 -2.80 13.81 -36.29
CA TYR A 531 -3.67 13.07 -37.23
C TYR A 531 -4.43 14.00 -38.19
N ALA A 532 -4.55 13.58 -39.45
CA ALA A 532 -5.31 14.28 -40.50
C ALA A 532 -5.73 13.30 -41.61
N GLN A 533 -6.86 13.55 -42.27
CA GLN A 533 -7.29 12.79 -43.46
C GLN A 533 -7.20 13.62 -44.75
N LYS A 534 -7.06 12.97 -45.90
CA LYS A 534 -7.07 13.64 -47.21
C LYS A 534 -8.35 14.44 -47.46
N SER A 535 -8.22 15.70 -47.87
CA SER A 535 -9.32 16.49 -48.45
C SER A 535 -9.51 16.21 -49.95
N ASP A 536 -8.43 15.86 -50.65
CA ASP A 536 -8.40 15.45 -52.05
C ASP A 536 -7.66 14.12 -52.15
N GLN A 537 -8.28 13.11 -52.75
CA GLN A 537 -7.69 11.78 -52.89
C GLN A 537 -6.57 11.73 -53.95
N THR A 538 -6.60 12.65 -54.92
CA THR A 538 -5.69 12.70 -56.07
C THR A 538 -4.35 13.38 -55.77
N GLN A 539 -4.28 14.17 -54.70
CA GLN A 539 -3.09 14.93 -54.31
C GLN A 539 -2.39 14.30 -53.09
N PRO A 540 -1.09 14.59 -52.88
CA PRO A 540 -0.42 14.33 -51.60
C PRO A 540 -0.95 15.30 -50.54
N MET A 541 -0.99 14.84 -49.28
CA MET A 541 -1.16 15.75 -48.14
C MET A 541 0.19 16.42 -47.85
N GLU A 542 0.20 17.73 -47.66
CA GLU A 542 1.42 18.49 -47.36
C GLU A 542 1.28 19.28 -46.07
N TYR A 543 2.40 19.47 -45.37
CA TYR A 543 2.48 20.25 -44.14
C TYR A 543 3.57 21.32 -44.23
N LYS A 544 3.40 22.41 -43.50
CA LYS A 544 4.43 23.42 -43.21
C LYS A 544 4.36 23.78 -41.73
N VAL A 545 5.51 23.75 -41.06
CA VAL A 545 5.65 24.09 -39.64
C VAL A 545 6.33 25.44 -39.53
N THR A 546 5.70 26.39 -38.84
CA THR A 546 6.22 27.75 -38.65
C THR A 546 6.18 28.11 -37.16
N LYS A 547 7.29 28.66 -36.64
CA LYS A 547 7.38 29.23 -35.29
C LYS A 547 7.00 30.70 -35.31
N TYR A 548 6.17 31.14 -34.37
CA TYR A 548 5.82 32.56 -34.22
C TYR A 548 6.03 33.06 -32.79
N PRO A 549 6.59 34.28 -32.60
CA PRO A 549 6.29 35.09 -31.42
C PRO A 549 4.80 35.44 -31.42
N TYR A 550 4.13 35.32 -30.28
CA TYR A 550 2.67 35.39 -30.22
C TYR A 550 2.15 36.09 -28.96
N GLN A 551 0.90 36.52 -29.01
CA GLN A 551 0.14 37.04 -27.87
C GLN A 551 -1.24 36.39 -27.83
N THR A 552 -1.67 35.94 -26.64
CA THR A 552 -3.02 35.42 -26.41
C THR A 552 -3.94 36.55 -25.97
N ASN A 553 -5.09 36.72 -26.63
CA ASN A 553 -6.05 37.78 -26.33
C ASN A 553 -7.00 37.39 -25.17
N TRP A 554 -7.86 38.32 -24.75
CA TRP A 554 -8.87 38.09 -23.69
C TRP A 554 -9.91 37.01 -24.02
N ARG A 555 -9.95 36.44 -25.23
CA ARG A 555 -10.81 35.30 -25.60
C ARG A 555 -10.05 33.98 -25.62
N GLY A 556 -8.73 33.98 -25.45
CA GLY A 556 -7.90 32.79 -25.65
C GLY A 556 -7.58 32.52 -27.12
N ASP A 557 -7.89 33.46 -28.03
CA ASP A 557 -7.44 33.41 -29.41
C ASP A 557 -6.04 34.03 -29.48
N VAL A 558 -5.22 33.59 -30.43
CA VAL A 558 -3.84 34.05 -30.59
C VAL A 558 -3.73 35.05 -31.75
N THR A 559 -2.85 36.03 -31.56
CA THR A 559 -2.39 36.98 -32.58
C THR A 559 -0.87 36.96 -32.69
N PHE A 560 -0.36 36.94 -33.92
CA PHE A 560 1.06 37.04 -34.27
C PHE A 560 1.22 37.90 -35.54
N LYS A 561 2.46 38.28 -35.89
CA LYS A 561 2.73 38.91 -37.20
C LYS A 561 3.19 37.87 -38.20
N ALA A 562 2.70 37.94 -39.44
CA ALA A 562 3.05 36.96 -40.47
C ALA A 562 4.55 37.03 -40.85
N GLU A 563 5.13 38.23 -40.80
CA GLU A 563 6.53 38.51 -41.09
C GLU A 563 7.51 38.11 -39.97
N ASP A 564 7.04 37.91 -38.74
CA ASP A 564 7.86 37.42 -37.61
C ASP A 564 7.98 35.88 -37.60
N GLY A 565 7.42 35.19 -38.61
CA GLY A 565 7.36 33.73 -38.69
C GLY A 565 8.66 33.08 -39.17
N VAL A 566 9.21 32.16 -38.38
CA VAL A 566 10.38 31.35 -38.75
C VAL A 566 9.91 29.97 -39.20
N GLU A 567 10.04 29.65 -40.48
CA GLU A 567 9.75 28.31 -40.99
C GLU A 567 10.73 27.29 -40.40
N ILE A 568 10.19 26.23 -39.80
CA ILE A 568 10.95 25.13 -39.21
C ILE A 568 11.19 24.03 -40.25
N ALA A 569 10.10 23.58 -40.88
CA ALA A 569 10.12 22.46 -41.82
C ALA A 569 8.88 22.48 -42.73
N ARG A 570 8.95 21.76 -43.84
CA ARG A 570 7.80 21.42 -44.69
C ARG A 570 8.01 20.06 -45.33
N GLY A 571 6.93 19.39 -45.73
CA GLY A 571 7.02 18.10 -46.39
C GLY A 571 5.65 17.51 -46.71
N GLN A 572 5.64 16.23 -47.06
CA GLN A 572 4.41 15.46 -47.31
C GLN A 572 4.11 14.53 -46.14
N LEU A 573 2.84 14.19 -45.95
CA LEU A 573 2.36 13.24 -44.96
C LEU A 573 1.96 11.92 -45.62
N ASN A 574 1.90 10.85 -44.83
CA ASN A 574 1.23 9.62 -45.22
C ASN A 574 -0.29 9.89 -45.42
N SER A 575 -1.00 8.99 -46.11
CA SER A 575 -2.42 9.10 -46.48
C SER A 575 -3.41 9.38 -45.34
N ASP A 576 -2.99 9.07 -44.14
CA ASP A 576 -3.69 8.95 -42.86
C ASP A 576 -3.13 9.93 -41.78
N GLY A 577 -2.16 10.77 -42.17
CA GLY A 577 -1.51 11.75 -41.30
C GLY A 577 -0.25 11.18 -40.64
N GLY A 578 -0.11 11.38 -39.34
CA GLY A 578 0.91 10.72 -38.51
C GLY A 578 2.13 11.58 -38.18
N ARG A 579 3.28 10.90 -37.97
CA ARG A 579 4.55 11.53 -37.60
C ARG A 579 5.28 12.11 -38.81
N ALA A 580 5.71 13.35 -38.70
CA ALA A 580 6.64 14.01 -39.60
C ALA A 580 7.94 14.35 -38.86
N MET A 581 9.04 13.66 -39.20
CA MET A 581 10.39 14.03 -38.77
C MET A 581 10.94 15.13 -39.67
N PHE A 582 11.74 16.04 -39.11
CA PHE A 582 12.30 17.16 -39.86
C PHE A 582 13.65 16.81 -40.51
N PRO A 583 14.00 17.41 -41.68
CA PRO A 583 15.28 17.13 -42.34
C PRO A 583 16.51 17.49 -41.51
N GLN A 584 16.37 18.43 -40.56
CA GLN A 584 17.35 18.80 -39.54
C GLN A 584 16.58 19.17 -38.25
N PRO A 585 17.11 18.85 -37.06
CA PRO A 585 16.56 19.33 -35.78
C PRO A 585 16.55 20.87 -35.68
N PHE A 586 15.49 21.44 -35.12
CA PHE A 586 15.34 22.89 -34.96
C PHE A 586 15.49 23.31 -33.49
N ALA A 587 16.51 24.11 -33.17
CA ALA A 587 16.77 24.54 -31.80
C ALA A 587 15.65 25.44 -31.24
N LEU A 588 15.18 25.12 -30.03
CA LEU A 588 14.24 25.93 -29.26
C LEU A 588 14.95 26.47 -28.01
N THR A 589 14.69 27.74 -27.70
CA THR A 589 15.06 28.37 -26.42
C THR A 589 14.15 27.89 -25.30
N GLN A 590 14.59 28.01 -24.05
CA GLN A 590 13.84 27.66 -22.82
C GLN A 590 12.70 28.68 -22.56
N GLU A 591 11.79 28.76 -23.52
CA GLU A 591 10.71 29.73 -23.64
C GLU A 591 9.47 29.03 -24.22
N ARG A 592 8.37 29.76 -24.34
CA ARG A 592 7.09 29.23 -24.82
C ARG A 592 6.86 29.63 -26.27
N HIS A 593 6.81 28.64 -27.18
CA HIS A 593 6.79 28.86 -28.63
C HIS A 593 5.42 28.53 -29.22
N LEU A 594 4.85 29.41 -30.05
CA LEU A 594 3.72 29.00 -30.90
C LEU A 594 4.28 28.23 -32.10
N ILE A 595 4.00 26.92 -32.13
CA ILE A 595 4.26 26.05 -33.27
C ILE A 595 2.96 25.96 -34.07
N VAL A 596 2.98 26.48 -35.30
CA VAL A 596 1.85 26.44 -36.24
C VAL A 596 2.11 25.39 -37.30
N VAL A 597 1.17 24.47 -37.50
CA VAL A 597 1.16 23.45 -38.55
C VAL A 597 0.10 23.83 -39.58
N GLU A 598 0.55 24.40 -40.69
CA GLU A 598 -0.24 24.65 -41.90
C GLU A 598 -0.39 23.35 -42.71
N LEU A 599 -1.57 23.11 -43.27
CA LEU A 599 -1.94 21.88 -43.97
C LEU A 599 -2.52 22.17 -45.36
N THR A 600 -2.06 21.40 -46.35
CA THR A 600 -2.53 21.44 -47.74
C THR A 600 -3.06 20.06 -48.13
N ASN A 601 -4.20 20.02 -48.83
CA ASN A 601 -4.91 18.79 -49.23
C ASN A 601 -5.32 17.86 -48.06
N ALA A 602 -5.35 18.36 -46.83
CA ALA A 602 -5.56 17.60 -45.60
C ALA A 602 -6.58 18.30 -44.68
N ILE A 603 -7.30 17.51 -43.88
CA ILE A 603 -8.26 17.95 -42.87
C ILE A 603 -7.80 17.37 -41.52
N PRO A 604 -7.47 18.19 -40.50
CA PRO A 604 -7.00 17.67 -39.22
C PRO A 604 -8.12 16.95 -38.44
N GLU A 605 -7.74 15.94 -37.67
CA GLU A 605 -8.65 15.27 -36.73
C GLU A 605 -8.78 16.08 -35.44
N PHE A 606 -9.98 16.12 -34.87
CA PHE A 606 -10.18 16.57 -33.49
C PHE A 606 -11.18 15.68 -32.74
N SER A 607 -10.97 15.56 -31.43
CA SER A 607 -11.93 15.04 -30.47
C SER A 607 -12.74 16.19 -29.87
N THR A 608 -13.97 15.89 -29.41
CA THR A 608 -14.76 16.80 -28.55
C THR A 608 -14.84 16.34 -27.09
N SER A 609 -14.15 15.25 -26.71
CA SER A 609 -13.92 14.92 -25.31
C SER A 609 -13.04 16.00 -24.68
N TYR A 610 -13.57 16.67 -23.65
CA TYR A 610 -12.98 17.89 -23.10
C TYR A 610 -11.61 17.65 -22.44
N TYR A 611 -11.42 16.45 -21.86
CA TYR A 611 -10.26 16.07 -21.06
C TYR A 611 -9.05 15.62 -21.87
N ASP A 612 -9.23 15.33 -23.16
CA ASP A 612 -8.16 14.92 -24.07
C ASP A 612 -7.04 15.99 -24.19
N ALA A 613 -7.28 17.25 -23.81
CA ALA A 613 -6.26 18.29 -23.78
C ALA A 613 -5.31 18.25 -22.55
N TYR A 614 -5.54 17.34 -21.60
CA TYR A 614 -4.88 17.30 -20.29
C TYR A 614 -4.06 16.00 -20.05
N LEU A 615 -4.20 14.97 -20.89
CA LEU A 615 -3.83 13.59 -20.54
C LEU A 615 -2.32 13.27 -20.52
N SER A 616 -1.44 14.24 -20.77
CA SER A 616 0.02 14.04 -20.74
C SER A 616 0.65 14.35 -19.37
N ASP A 617 0.17 15.37 -18.66
CA ASP A 617 0.68 15.80 -17.35
C ASP A 617 -0.38 16.48 -16.44
N GLY A 618 -1.67 16.31 -16.74
CA GLY A 618 -2.78 16.95 -16.02
C GLY A 618 -3.01 18.42 -16.37
N ILE A 619 -2.16 19.06 -17.19
CA ILE A 619 -2.26 20.48 -17.53
C ILE A 619 -2.87 20.65 -18.92
N ARG A 620 -3.93 21.47 -19.04
CA ARG A 620 -4.54 21.77 -20.34
C ARG A 620 -3.54 22.42 -21.29
N LYS A 621 -3.09 21.69 -22.31
CA LYS A 621 -2.25 22.24 -23.37
C LYS A 621 -3.03 23.25 -24.20
N GLU A 622 -2.43 24.41 -24.45
CA GLU A 622 -3.06 25.45 -25.27
C GLU A 622 -2.97 25.12 -26.76
N GLN A 623 -4.14 25.14 -27.40
CA GLN A 623 -4.38 24.66 -28.75
C GLN A 623 -5.25 25.68 -29.49
N PHE A 624 -4.95 25.89 -30.77
CA PHE A 624 -5.56 26.90 -31.62
C PHE A 624 -5.81 26.34 -33.02
N TYR A 625 -6.76 26.93 -33.75
CA TYR A 625 -7.04 26.53 -35.14
C TYR A 625 -7.40 27.73 -36.01
N ALA A 626 -7.14 27.63 -37.32
CA ALA A 626 -7.50 28.66 -38.28
C ALA A 626 -7.93 28.08 -39.65
N ASP A 627 -8.72 28.88 -40.35
CA ASP A 627 -8.83 28.84 -41.81
C ASP A 627 -7.77 29.78 -42.44
N ASN A 628 -7.52 29.62 -43.74
CA ASN A 628 -6.55 30.41 -44.49
C ASN A 628 -6.70 31.93 -44.31
N THR A 629 -7.94 32.44 -44.27
CA THR A 629 -8.18 33.89 -44.14
C THR A 629 -7.85 34.41 -42.74
N THR A 630 -8.20 33.64 -41.71
CA THR A 630 -7.87 33.95 -40.31
C THR A 630 -6.36 33.89 -40.08
N LEU A 631 -5.69 32.87 -40.63
CA LEU A 631 -4.24 32.69 -40.53
C LEU A 631 -3.46 33.81 -41.24
N GLN A 632 -3.84 34.14 -42.49
CA GLN A 632 -3.24 35.25 -43.25
C GLN A 632 -3.45 36.61 -42.56
N GLY A 633 -4.50 36.75 -41.75
CA GLY A 633 -4.72 37.91 -40.89
C GLY A 633 -3.82 37.97 -39.64
N GLY A 634 -2.90 37.01 -39.44
CA GLY A 634 -2.03 36.93 -38.26
C GLY A 634 -2.75 36.40 -37.01
N ARG A 635 -3.75 35.51 -37.16
CA ARG A 635 -4.65 35.11 -36.07
C ARG A 635 -4.95 33.61 -36.08
N MET A 636 -5.24 33.06 -34.90
CA MET A 636 -5.82 31.70 -34.74
C MET A 636 -6.84 31.68 -33.61
N ASN A 637 -7.94 30.96 -33.77
CA ASN A 637 -9.03 30.88 -32.80
C ASN A 637 -8.69 29.89 -31.67
N SER A 638 -9.17 30.18 -30.46
CA SER A 638 -9.05 29.28 -29.31
C SER A 638 -9.79 27.95 -29.54
N SER A 639 -9.19 26.79 -29.24
CA SER A 639 -9.79 25.50 -29.58
C SER A 639 -11.13 25.19 -28.88
N ARG A 640 -11.36 25.72 -27.67
CA ARG A 640 -12.66 25.78 -26.95
C ARG A 640 -13.58 24.55 -27.16
N GLY A 641 -13.14 23.38 -26.68
CA GLY A 641 -13.92 22.14 -26.76
C GLY A 641 -13.65 21.30 -28.02
N ARG A 642 -12.76 21.74 -28.90
CA ARG A 642 -12.06 20.90 -29.87
C ARG A 642 -10.66 20.61 -29.34
N ASN A 643 -10.26 19.35 -29.32
CA ASN A 643 -8.95 18.91 -28.86
C ASN A 643 -8.26 18.15 -30.02
N PHE A 644 -7.08 18.64 -30.43
CA PHE A 644 -6.33 18.14 -31.58
C PHE A 644 -5.19 17.25 -31.09
N PRO A 645 -5.13 15.97 -31.49
CA PRO A 645 -4.02 15.08 -31.15
C PRO A 645 -2.71 15.59 -31.72
N PHE A 646 -1.72 15.85 -30.86
CA PHE A 646 -0.44 16.45 -31.24
C PHE A 646 0.68 16.11 -30.26
N ALA A 647 1.88 15.88 -30.80
CA ALA A 647 3.14 15.99 -30.08
C ALA A 647 4.17 16.81 -30.86
N ALA A 648 4.92 17.63 -30.12
CA ALA A 648 6.23 18.13 -30.48
C ALA A 648 7.28 17.10 -30.02
N LEU A 649 8.07 16.57 -30.95
CA LEU A 649 9.06 15.53 -30.68
C LEU A 649 10.39 16.21 -30.35
N LEU A 650 10.79 16.13 -29.09
CA LEU A 650 11.87 16.94 -28.52
C LEU A 650 13.09 16.08 -28.19
N GLN A 651 14.26 16.61 -28.52
CA GLN A 651 15.57 16.05 -28.18
C GLN A 651 16.31 17.08 -27.34
N THR A 652 16.38 16.88 -26.03
CA THR A 652 17.34 17.64 -25.21
C THR A 652 18.74 17.13 -25.54
N GLN A 653 19.70 18.02 -25.79
CA GLN A 653 21.12 17.65 -25.80
C GLN A 653 21.58 17.37 -24.37
N VAL A 654 21.21 16.19 -23.84
CA VAL A 654 21.79 15.66 -22.61
C VAL A 654 23.24 15.31 -22.89
N ASN A 655 24.13 16.24 -22.54
CA ASN A 655 25.54 15.96 -22.36
C ASN A 655 25.93 16.08 -20.88
N PRO A 656 25.43 15.18 -20.00
CA PRO A 656 26.29 14.73 -18.94
C PRO A 656 27.38 13.88 -19.61
N LEU A 657 28.62 14.38 -19.55
CA LEU A 657 29.77 13.48 -19.67
C LEU A 657 29.60 12.35 -18.62
N PRO A 658 30.10 11.13 -18.87
CA PRO A 658 30.11 10.10 -17.83
C PRO A 658 30.72 10.70 -16.55
N GLN A 659 30.17 10.39 -15.38
CA GLN A 659 30.58 11.00 -14.13
C GLN A 659 31.16 9.93 -13.21
N ALA A 660 32.48 9.91 -13.15
CA ALA A 660 33.24 9.01 -12.31
C ALA A 660 33.17 9.46 -10.84
N LEU A 661 32.94 8.54 -9.91
CA LEU A 661 32.89 8.80 -8.47
C LEU A 661 34.03 8.09 -7.75
N ASP A 662 34.41 8.58 -6.57
CA ASP A 662 35.52 8.02 -5.82
C ASP A 662 35.21 6.60 -5.31
N ASP A 663 36.19 5.71 -5.46
CA ASP A 663 36.11 4.28 -5.14
C ASP A 663 36.94 3.92 -3.91
N GLN A 664 36.52 2.87 -3.20
CA GLN A 664 37.29 2.26 -2.12
C GLN A 664 37.27 0.73 -2.18
N PHE A 665 38.47 0.13 -2.10
CA PHE A 665 38.67 -1.32 -2.03
C PHE A 665 39.62 -1.69 -0.90
N GLN A 666 39.70 -2.98 -0.57
CA GLN A 666 40.60 -3.52 0.44
C GLN A 666 41.19 -4.85 -0.06
N VAL A 667 42.49 -5.06 0.19
CA VAL A 667 43.23 -6.25 -0.26
C VAL A 667 44.41 -6.50 0.67
N THR A 668 44.85 -7.74 0.80
CA THR A 668 46.08 -8.09 1.53
C THR A 668 47.30 -7.92 0.62
N GLN A 669 48.45 -7.46 1.15
CA GLN A 669 49.68 -7.32 0.38
C GLN A 669 50.09 -8.63 -0.33
N GLY A 670 50.62 -8.53 -1.54
CA GLY A 670 50.91 -9.68 -2.41
C GLY A 670 49.68 -10.41 -2.99
N GLN A 671 48.44 -10.02 -2.64
CA GLN A 671 47.20 -10.54 -3.23
C GLN A 671 46.57 -9.56 -4.23
N SER A 672 45.56 -10.04 -4.95
CA SER A 672 44.80 -9.27 -5.94
C SER A 672 43.35 -9.00 -5.48
N VAL A 673 42.77 -7.89 -5.94
CA VAL A 673 41.35 -7.56 -5.81
C VAL A 673 40.77 -7.08 -7.16
N GLN A 674 39.56 -7.51 -7.47
CA GLN A 674 38.84 -7.09 -8.68
C GLN A 674 38.17 -5.73 -8.48
N LEU A 675 38.49 -4.79 -9.36
CA LEU A 675 38.06 -3.39 -9.35
C LEU A 675 36.79 -3.22 -10.19
N ASN A 676 35.69 -2.86 -9.53
CA ASN A 676 34.41 -2.57 -10.18
C ASN A 676 34.15 -1.06 -10.26
N LEU A 677 35.10 -0.32 -10.88
CA LEU A 677 35.19 1.15 -11.01
C LEU A 677 34.07 1.82 -11.85
N MET A 678 32.88 1.23 -11.91
CA MET A 678 31.73 1.68 -12.69
C MET A 678 30.39 1.36 -12.00
N ASN A 679 30.41 0.83 -10.77
CA ASN A 679 29.19 0.40 -10.04
C ASN A 679 28.51 1.56 -9.28
N ASN A 680 29.29 2.57 -8.91
CA ASN A 680 28.93 3.83 -8.25
C ASN A 680 28.75 4.98 -9.27
N ASP A 681 29.46 4.91 -10.39
CA ASP A 681 29.49 5.93 -11.43
C ASP A 681 28.11 6.27 -12.01
N THR A 682 27.95 7.55 -12.35
CA THR A 682 26.68 8.11 -12.83
C THR A 682 26.80 8.60 -14.27
N ASN A 683 25.67 8.75 -14.95
CA ASN A 683 25.59 9.08 -16.38
C ASN A 683 26.25 8.03 -17.29
N LEU A 684 26.39 6.78 -16.81
CA LEU A 684 26.81 5.66 -17.64
C LEU A 684 25.63 5.19 -18.50
N MET A 685 25.85 5.20 -19.81
CA MET A 685 24.80 5.09 -20.82
C MET A 685 24.56 3.61 -21.14
N PRO A 686 23.37 3.03 -20.86
CA PRO A 686 23.14 1.59 -21.08
C PRO A 686 23.39 1.18 -22.54
N GLY A 687 24.23 0.16 -22.73
CA GLY A 687 24.63 -0.33 -24.06
C GLY A 687 25.88 0.34 -24.67
N HIS A 688 26.40 1.43 -24.09
CA HIS A 688 27.71 1.98 -24.49
C HIS A 688 28.84 1.21 -23.80
N SER A 689 29.99 1.07 -24.48
CA SER A 689 31.19 0.50 -23.89
C SER A 689 32.08 1.61 -23.32
N PHE A 690 32.40 1.50 -22.03
CA PHE A 690 33.26 2.44 -21.32
C PHE A 690 34.65 1.83 -21.09
N GLN A 691 35.68 2.55 -21.53
CA GLN A 691 37.08 2.27 -21.25
C GLN A 691 37.51 3.03 -20.01
N VAL A 692 37.99 2.31 -18.99
CA VAL A 692 38.74 2.89 -17.88
C VAL A 692 40.11 3.35 -18.38
N GLU A 693 40.40 4.64 -18.24
CA GLU A 693 41.73 5.22 -18.44
C GLU A 693 42.35 5.58 -17.08
N LEU A 694 43.46 4.93 -16.73
CA LEU A 694 44.24 5.29 -15.54
C LEU A 694 44.99 6.61 -15.78
N MET A 695 44.69 7.61 -14.95
CA MET A 695 45.28 8.95 -15.00
C MET A 695 46.55 9.04 -14.15
N THR A 696 46.62 8.28 -13.07
CA THR A 696 47.85 7.99 -12.32
C THR A 696 47.95 6.48 -12.08
N GLN A 697 49.16 5.99 -11.82
CA GLN A 697 49.40 4.62 -11.36
C GLN A 697 49.43 4.58 -9.82
N PRO A 698 49.15 3.43 -9.19
CA PRO A 698 49.34 3.25 -7.76
C PRO A 698 50.82 3.29 -7.36
N SER A 699 51.08 3.36 -6.06
CA SER A 699 52.43 3.49 -5.48
C SER A 699 52.91 2.29 -4.66
N LYS A 700 52.01 1.32 -4.42
CA LYS A 700 52.25 0.11 -3.60
C LYS A 700 51.62 -1.15 -4.24
N GLY A 701 51.35 -1.09 -5.54
CA GLY A 701 50.71 -2.16 -6.30
C GLY A 701 50.58 -1.79 -7.77
N THR A 702 50.11 -2.74 -8.58
CA THR A 702 49.96 -2.61 -10.04
C THR A 702 48.52 -2.90 -10.45
N VAL A 703 47.94 -2.06 -11.32
CA VAL A 703 46.63 -2.34 -11.94
C VAL A 703 46.80 -2.98 -13.31
N ASN A 704 46.26 -4.19 -13.46
CA ASN A 704 46.23 -4.96 -14.70
C ASN A 704 44.78 -5.18 -15.15
N GLY A 705 44.29 -4.31 -16.05
CA GLY A 705 42.92 -4.38 -16.54
C GLY A 705 41.90 -4.02 -15.45
N LYS A 706 41.11 -5.01 -15.01
CA LYS A 706 40.17 -4.87 -13.88
C LYS A 706 40.73 -5.36 -12.55
N GLU A 707 42.00 -5.72 -12.45
CA GLU A 707 42.60 -6.24 -11.22
C GLU A 707 43.64 -5.26 -10.65
N TYR A 708 43.55 -4.96 -9.35
CA TYR A 708 44.65 -4.37 -8.58
C TYR A 708 45.38 -5.49 -7.86
N GLN A 709 46.69 -5.60 -8.07
CA GLN A 709 47.57 -6.48 -7.31
C GLN A 709 48.43 -5.65 -6.36
N ALA A 710 48.36 -5.92 -5.06
CA ALA A 710 49.21 -5.26 -4.07
C ALA A 710 50.64 -5.82 -4.13
N ASP A 711 51.65 -4.97 -3.99
CA ASP A 711 53.04 -5.40 -3.91
C ASP A 711 53.29 -6.18 -2.61
N LEU A 712 54.25 -7.10 -2.62
CA LEU A 712 54.67 -7.82 -1.42
C LEU A 712 55.48 -6.88 -0.52
N GLY A 713 55.04 -6.65 0.72
CA GLY A 713 55.57 -5.63 1.63
C GLY A 713 54.85 -4.26 1.59
N ALA A 714 53.76 -4.13 0.84
CA ALA A 714 52.92 -2.93 0.82
C ALA A 714 51.97 -2.84 2.03
N GLU A 715 51.80 -1.66 2.63
CA GLU A 715 50.88 -1.48 3.77
C GLU A 715 50.21 -0.09 3.77
N GLY A 716 48.98 -0.04 4.29
CA GLY A 716 48.13 1.15 4.38
C GLY A 716 47.45 1.53 3.06
N VAL A 717 46.86 2.71 3.00
CA VAL A 717 46.17 3.19 1.79
C VAL A 717 47.18 3.40 0.65
N ASP A 718 46.87 2.86 -0.53
CA ASP A 718 47.45 3.23 -1.81
C ASP A 718 46.39 3.94 -2.66
N GLU A 719 46.83 4.90 -3.48
CA GLU A 719 45.91 5.83 -4.14
C GLU A 719 46.29 6.00 -5.62
N PHE A 720 45.29 5.88 -6.49
CA PHE A 720 45.43 6.22 -7.91
C PHE A 720 44.17 6.89 -8.43
N GLN A 721 44.22 7.37 -9.67
CA GLN A 721 43.13 8.09 -10.32
C GLN A 721 42.78 7.46 -11.66
N TYR A 722 41.49 7.43 -11.96
CA TYR A 722 40.96 7.00 -13.26
C TYR A 722 39.99 8.04 -13.83
N ARG A 723 39.65 7.85 -15.10
CA ARG A 723 38.46 8.42 -15.74
C ARG A 723 37.88 7.37 -16.68
N LEU A 724 36.64 7.55 -17.10
CA LEU A 724 36.04 6.78 -18.17
C LEU A 724 36.16 7.52 -19.51
N ARG A 725 36.23 6.74 -20.59
CA ARG A 725 35.98 7.17 -21.97
C ARG A 725 34.88 6.31 -22.58
N ASP A 726 33.92 6.90 -23.27
CA ASP A 726 32.90 6.14 -24.02
C ASP A 726 33.37 5.73 -25.43
N SER A 727 32.55 4.95 -26.13
CA SER A 727 32.77 4.50 -27.51
C SER A 727 32.83 5.63 -28.54
N GLU A 728 32.32 6.83 -28.21
CA GLU A 728 32.32 8.02 -29.06
C GLU A 728 33.55 8.92 -28.81
N GLY A 729 34.28 8.66 -27.72
CA GLY A 729 35.52 9.32 -27.34
C GLY A 729 35.38 10.42 -26.27
N ASN A 730 34.18 10.67 -25.75
CA ASN A 730 33.96 11.61 -24.64
C ASN A 730 34.60 11.08 -23.35
N VAL A 731 34.94 11.95 -22.40
CA VAL A 731 35.63 11.56 -21.16
C VAL A 731 34.99 12.14 -19.91
N SER A 732 35.06 11.39 -18.81
CA SER A 732 34.56 11.83 -17.51
C SER A 732 35.47 12.86 -16.83
N ASN A 733 34.99 13.39 -15.70
CA ASN A 733 35.90 13.89 -14.67
C ASN A 733 36.86 12.77 -14.22
N THR A 734 37.99 13.16 -13.64
CA THR A 734 38.84 12.22 -12.91
C THR A 734 38.20 11.87 -11.56
N ALA A 735 38.25 10.60 -11.16
CA ALA A 735 37.90 10.11 -9.83
C ALA A 735 39.09 9.39 -9.19
N LYS A 736 39.05 9.23 -7.88
CA LYS A 736 40.10 8.63 -7.05
C LYS A 736 39.71 7.22 -6.59
N VAL A 737 40.60 6.27 -6.79
CA VAL A 737 40.52 4.93 -6.18
C VAL A 737 41.43 4.89 -4.96
N SER A 738 40.88 4.47 -3.83
CA SER A 738 41.60 4.29 -2.57
C SER A 738 41.64 2.81 -2.20
N VAL A 739 42.78 2.13 -2.35
CA VAL A 739 42.93 0.72 -1.99
C VAL A 739 43.60 0.62 -0.62
N ILE A 740 42.90 0.08 0.37
CA ILE A 740 43.46 -0.21 1.68
C ILE A 740 44.26 -1.52 1.57
N VAL A 741 45.59 -1.42 1.52
CA VAL A 741 46.46 -2.60 1.55
C VAL A 741 46.69 -3.02 3.01
N LEU A 742 46.12 -4.16 3.38
CA LEU A 742 46.37 -4.84 4.65
C LEU A 742 47.72 -5.54 4.66
N ALA A 743 48.36 -5.59 5.82
CA ALA A 743 49.53 -6.45 6.04
C ALA A 743 49.17 -7.93 5.83
N ILE A 744 50.13 -8.75 5.41
CA ILE A 744 50.00 -10.21 5.59
C ILE A 744 50.13 -10.43 7.08
N ASN A 745 48.99 -10.67 7.73
CA ASN A 745 48.97 -11.01 9.14
C ASN A 745 49.90 -12.20 9.40
N LYS A 746 50.76 -12.08 10.42
CA LYS A 746 51.67 -13.15 10.85
C LYS A 746 50.97 -14.05 11.89
N PRO A 747 51.33 -15.33 12.00
CA PRO A 747 50.85 -16.16 13.10
C PRO A 747 51.55 -15.77 14.42
N PRO A 748 50.84 -15.75 15.56
CA PRO A 748 51.43 -15.39 16.85
C PRO A 748 52.55 -16.33 17.28
N VAL A 749 53.47 -15.82 18.11
CA VAL A 749 54.54 -16.59 18.75
C VAL A 749 54.18 -16.85 20.21
N ILE A 750 54.04 -18.13 20.58
CA ILE A 750 53.56 -18.53 21.91
C ILE A 750 54.59 -19.31 22.74
N SER A 751 54.40 -19.25 24.05
CA SER A 751 54.98 -20.16 25.05
C SER A 751 53.86 -20.67 25.95
N ALA A 752 53.80 -21.98 26.11
CA ALA A 752 52.81 -22.68 26.92
C ALA A 752 53.48 -23.73 27.82
N LYS A 753 52.95 -23.90 29.03
CA LYS A 753 53.48 -24.83 30.05
C LYS A 753 52.41 -25.36 30.99
N VAL A 754 52.77 -26.40 31.73
CA VAL A 754 52.09 -26.81 32.97
C VAL A 754 52.53 -25.85 34.08
N VAL A 755 51.60 -25.43 34.94
CA VAL A 755 51.87 -24.47 36.03
C VAL A 755 52.27 -25.17 37.33
N ASN A 756 51.80 -26.40 37.55
CA ASN A 756 52.09 -27.20 38.75
C ASN A 756 53.49 -27.82 38.70
N ASP A 757 54.29 -27.65 39.75
CA ASP A 757 55.60 -28.31 39.91
C ASP A 757 55.47 -29.84 40.11
N VAL A 758 54.39 -30.29 40.74
CA VAL A 758 54.08 -31.71 41.01
C VAL A 758 52.59 -31.95 40.75
N VAL A 759 52.25 -33.07 40.12
CA VAL A 759 50.88 -33.45 39.74
C VAL A 759 50.55 -34.84 40.27
N TYR A 760 49.33 -34.99 40.78
CA TYR A 760 48.81 -36.18 41.48
C TYR A 760 47.41 -36.52 40.95
N VAL A 761 46.97 -37.77 41.09
CA VAL A 761 45.59 -38.18 40.79
C VAL A 761 44.58 -37.42 41.65
N GLY A 762 43.45 -37.01 41.07
CA GLY A 762 42.49 -36.10 41.71
C GLY A 762 43.00 -34.66 41.90
N GLY A 763 44.27 -34.37 41.56
CA GLY A 763 44.85 -33.04 41.62
C GLY A 763 44.37 -32.14 40.47
N LEU A 764 44.22 -30.84 40.76
CA LEU A 764 43.96 -29.81 39.74
C LEU A 764 45.27 -29.45 39.02
N VAL A 765 45.33 -29.73 37.72
CA VAL A 765 46.39 -29.30 36.82
C VAL A 765 45.95 -28.03 36.11
N GLU A 766 46.79 -27.01 36.13
CA GLU A 766 46.64 -25.80 35.32
C GLU A 766 47.66 -25.78 34.17
N LEU A 767 47.16 -25.49 32.97
CA LEU A 767 47.92 -25.30 31.74
C LEU A 767 47.80 -23.82 31.37
N SER A 768 48.91 -23.16 31.07
CA SER A 768 48.95 -21.72 30.84
C SER A 768 49.80 -21.37 29.62
N VAL A 769 49.26 -20.53 28.75
CA VAL A 769 50.06 -19.83 27.72
C VAL A 769 50.71 -18.63 28.39
N ASP A 770 51.94 -18.77 28.86
CA ASP A 770 52.62 -17.73 29.65
C ASP A 770 53.21 -16.60 28.80
N LYS A 771 53.44 -16.86 27.49
CA LYS A 771 53.82 -15.83 26.51
C LYS A 771 52.93 -15.90 25.26
N VAL A 772 52.46 -14.75 24.80
CA VAL A 772 51.98 -14.53 23.44
C VAL A 772 52.60 -13.22 22.99
N GLU A 773 53.33 -13.25 21.89
CA GLU A 773 53.86 -12.08 21.18
C GLU A 773 53.44 -12.17 19.72
N ASP A 774 53.08 -11.02 19.17
CA ASP A 774 52.62 -10.86 17.80
C ASP A 774 53.08 -9.48 17.34
N GLU A 775 53.40 -9.32 16.05
CA GLU A 775 53.88 -8.04 15.51
C GLU A 775 52.71 -7.17 15.00
N ASP A 776 51.55 -7.79 14.78
CA ASP A 776 50.42 -7.28 14.03
C ASP A 776 49.18 -7.18 14.95
N SER A 777 48.90 -8.27 15.67
CA SER A 777 47.65 -8.54 16.39
C SER A 777 47.74 -8.25 17.89
N LYS A 778 46.58 -7.99 18.51
CA LYS A 778 46.48 -7.72 19.97
C LYS A 778 45.33 -8.45 20.67
N ALA A 779 44.45 -9.09 19.93
CA ALA A 779 43.42 -9.97 20.46
C ALA A 779 43.74 -11.41 20.05
N PHE A 780 43.53 -12.35 20.98
CA PHE A 780 43.83 -13.77 20.74
C PHE A 780 42.73 -14.63 21.37
N SER A 781 42.23 -15.60 20.62
CA SER A 781 41.51 -16.75 21.16
C SER A 781 42.48 -17.91 21.39
N TYR A 782 42.08 -18.85 22.25
CA TYR A 782 42.89 -19.97 22.70
C TYR A 782 42.03 -21.22 22.59
N GLN A 783 42.57 -22.34 22.14
CA GLN A 783 41.87 -23.62 22.14
C GLN A 783 42.79 -24.74 22.64
N TRP A 784 42.51 -25.24 23.83
CA TRP A 784 43.17 -26.38 24.42
C TRP A 784 42.49 -27.69 24.02
N GLN A 785 43.30 -28.66 23.59
CA GLN A 785 42.87 -30.00 23.17
C GLN A 785 43.82 -31.04 23.77
N GLN A 786 43.30 -32.18 24.24
CA GLN A 786 44.15 -33.31 24.59
C GLN A 786 44.55 -34.10 23.34
N ILE A 787 45.84 -34.40 23.21
CA ILE A 787 46.44 -35.16 22.10
C ILE A 787 46.53 -36.65 22.46
N SER A 788 47.01 -36.95 23.67
CA SER A 788 47.34 -38.32 24.10
C SER A 788 47.29 -38.48 25.64
N GLY A 789 47.38 -39.72 26.09
CA GLY A 789 47.18 -40.13 27.49
C GLY A 789 45.70 -40.34 27.85
N PRO A 790 45.40 -40.68 29.12
CA PRO A 790 44.04 -40.88 29.61
C PRO A 790 43.18 -39.62 29.48
N LYS A 791 41.93 -39.76 29.00
CA LYS A 791 41.08 -38.61 28.64
C LYS A 791 40.63 -37.79 29.86
N VAL A 792 40.80 -36.47 29.77
CA VAL A 792 40.41 -35.51 30.81
C VAL A 792 39.33 -34.53 30.32
N ILE A 793 38.65 -33.85 31.24
CA ILE A 793 37.73 -32.74 30.92
C ILE A 793 38.46 -31.41 31.16
N LEU A 794 38.81 -30.72 30.06
CA LEU A 794 39.43 -29.39 30.10
C LEU A 794 38.38 -28.31 30.44
N ARG A 795 38.52 -27.70 31.61
CA ARG A 795 37.82 -26.49 32.04
C ARG A 795 38.55 -25.28 31.48
N ASN A 796 37.78 -24.24 31.12
CA ASN A 796 38.29 -23.02 30.48
C ASN A 796 39.16 -23.31 29.23
N GLY A 797 38.89 -24.39 28.51
CA GLY A 797 39.66 -24.81 27.33
C GLY A 797 39.66 -23.79 26.17
N GLN A 798 38.87 -22.73 26.26
CA GLN A 798 38.82 -21.60 25.30
C GLN A 798 39.54 -20.33 25.83
N GLN A 799 40.39 -20.46 26.86
CA GLN A 799 41.06 -19.33 27.54
C GLN A 799 42.58 -19.52 27.63
N LYS A 800 43.28 -18.41 27.91
CA LYS A 800 44.75 -18.36 28.08
C LYS A 800 45.26 -19.32 29.15
N THR A 801 44.47 -19.56 30.18
CA THR A 801 44.65 -20.63 31.16
C THR A 801 43.50 -21.64 31.05
N SER A 802 43.84 -22.91 30.96
CA SER A 802 42.91 -24.03 31.01
C SER A 802 43.30 -24.96 32.15
N SER A 803 42.36 -25.68 32.74
CA SER A 803 42.65 -26.60 33.84
C SER A 803 41.84 -27.88 33.75
N PHE A 804 42.35 -28.96 34.32
CA PHE A 804 41.64 -30.21 34.46
C PHE A 804 41.98 -30.87 35.79
N VAL A 805 41.10 -31.74 36.27
CA VAL A 805 41.41 -32.64 37.39
C VAL A 805 41.93 -33.94 36.79
N VAL A 806 43.07 -34.44 37.30
CA VAL A 806 43.61 -35.75 36.87
C VAL A 806 42.56 -36.83 37.18
N PRO A 807 42.06 -37.59 36.18
CA PRO A 807 41.06 -38.63 36.42
C PRO A 807 41.56 -39.73 37.35
N GLU A 808 40.64 -40.34 38.09
CA GLU A 808 40.90 -41.55 38.87
C GLU A 808 41.31 -42.71 37.94
N GLY A 809 42.28 -43.53 38.37
CA GLY A 809 42.82 -44.64 37.58
C GLY A 809 43.88 -44.26 36.54
N VAL A 810 44.47 -43.07 36.65
CA VAL A 810 45.66 -42.66 35.89
C VAL A 810 46.91 -42.98 36.72
N THR A 811 47.82 -43.81 36.23
CA THR A 811 49.01 -44.23 37.02
C THR A 811 50.12 -43.18 36.97
N ALA A 812 51.11 -43.26 37.86
CA ALA A 812 52.33 -42.46 37.74
C ALA A 812 53.24 -42.85 36.55
N SER A 813 52.86 -43.86 35.77
CA SER A 813 53.50 -44.18 34.48
C SER A 813 52.84 -43.48 33.29
N ASP A 814 51.64 -42.94 33.46
CA ASP A 814 50.87 -42.30 32.40
C ASP A 814 51.35 -40.87 32.13
N VAL A 815 51.44 -40.55 30.84
CA VAL A 815 51.84 -39.24 30.34
C VAL A 815 50.71 -38.68 29.48
N MET A 816 50.20 -37.51 29.84
CA MET A 816 49.16 -36.81 29.09
C MET A 816 49.79 -35.64 28.32
N GLN A 817 49.52 -35.55 27.01
CA GLN A 817 49.97 -34.41 26.21
C GLN A 817 48.77 -33.60 25.71
N PHE A 818 48.91 -32.28 25.80
CA PHE A 818 47.89 -31.31 25.42
C PHE A 818 48.46 -30.37 24.36
N LYS A 819 47.66 -30.05 23.36
CA LYS A 819 47.90 -28.99 22.38
C LYS A 819 47.16 -27.76 22.84
N VAL A 820 47.80 -26.60 22.81
CA VAL A 820 47.08 -25.32 22.66
C VAL A 820 47.23 -24.86 21.22
N THR A 821 46.12 -24.55 20.56
CA THR A 821 46.07 -23.64 19.43
C THR A 821 45.89 -22.22 19.99
N VAL A 822 46.59 -21.24 19.44
CA VAL A 822 46.29 -19.81 19.67
C VAL A 822 46.03 -19.17 18.32
N THR A 823 44.96 -18.40 18.25
CA THR A 823 44.44 -17.82 17.00
C THR A 823 44.26 -16.32 17.22
N ASP A 824 44.73 -15.51 16.28
CA ASP A 824 44.60 -14.05 16.31
C ASP A 824 43.26 -13.54 15.74
N ASP A 825 43.05 -12.22 15.79
CA ASP A 825 41.85 -11.58 15.24
C ASP A 825 41.75 -11.61 13.69
N ALA A 826 42.80 -12.06 12.98
CA ALA A 826 42.81 -12.30 11.53
C ALA A 826 42.89 -13.80 11.16
N GLN A 827 42.64 -14.70 12.12
CA GLN A 827 42.48 -16.15 11.97
C GLN A 827 43.72 -16.98 11.56
N ASN A 828 44.95 -16.49 11.79
CA ASN A 828 46.10 -17.40 11.72
C ASN A 828 46.21 -18.25 13.00
N GLU A 829 46.54 -19.53 12.86
CA GLU A 829 46.75 -20.45 13.98
C GLU A 829 48.24 -20.75 14.20
N VAL A 830 48.70 -20.60 15.45
CA VAL A 830 49.92 -21.25 15.94
C VAL A 830 49.55 -22.36 16.93
N SER A 831 50.47 -23.27 17.22
CA SER A 831 50.22 -24.34 18.19
C SER A 831 51.46 -24.82 18.94
N GLN A 832 51.29 -25.19 20.20
CA GLN A 832 52.33 -25.80 21.04
C GLN A 832 51.78 -26.96 21.86
N ASN A 833 52.62 -27.98 22.06
CA ASN A 833 52.31 -29.13 22.92
C ASN A 833 52.93 -28.94 24.31
N VAL A 834 52.19 -29.31 25.36
CA VAL A 834 52.66 -29.41 26.76
C VAL A 834 52.45 -30.83 27.28
N GLU A 835 53.30 -31.26 28.21
CA GLU A 835 53.32 -32.63 28.73
C GLU A 835 53.11 -32.63 30.26
N VAL A 836 52.14 -33.42 30.73
CA VAL A 836 51.80 -33.61 32.14
C VAL A 836 52.15 -35.03 32.56
N LYS A 837 52.84 -35.17 33.69
CA LYS A 837 53.22 -36.45 34.31
C LYS A 837 52.66 -36.53 35.71
N VAL A 838 52.00 -37.65 36.02
CA VAL A 838 51.41 -37.91 37.32
C VAL A 838 52.43 -38.60 38.23
N ASN A 839 52.33 -38.40 39.54
CA ASN A 839 53.23 -38.96 40.56
C ASN A 839 52.42 -39.84 41.52
N ASN A 840 52.99 -40.95 42.01
CA ASN A 840 52.28 -41.85 42.92
C ASN A 840 52.07 -41.20 44.29
N HIS A 841 50.91 -41.48 44.88
CA HIS A 841 50.63 -41.33 46.29
C HIS A 841 51.21 -42.49 47.11
N GLN A 842 51.29 -42.32 48.43
CA GLN A 842 51.42 -43.44 49.36
C GLN A 842 49.99 -43.96 49.68
N PRO A 843 49.76 -45.27 49.70
CA PRO A 843 48.43 -45.82 49.98
C PRO A 843 47.89 -45.44 51.37
N GLU A 844 46.63 -45.06 51.44
CA GLU A 844 45.94 -44.68 52.68
C GLU A 844 45.15 -45.86 53.23
N ALA A 845 45.84 -46.70 54.01
CA ALA A 845 45.21 -47.82 54.71
C ALA A 845 44.18 -47.31 55.74
N GLN A 846 42.98 -47.90 55.75
CA GLN A 846 41.86 -47.51 56.60
C GLN A 846 41.36 -48.67 57.43
N ASN A 847 40.93 -48.42 58.67
CA ASN A 847 40.44 -49.50 59.54
C ASN A 847 39.12 -50.10 59.04
N ASP A 848 39.11 -51.37 58.63
CA ASP A 848 37.85 -52.07 58.34
C ASP A 848 36.96 -52.20 59.57
N HIS A 849 35.66 -52.30 59.31
CA HIS A 849 34.71 -52.94 60.20
C HIS A 849 34.09 -54.19 59.57
N GLY A 850 34.80 -55.32 59.66
CA GLY A 850 34.27 -56.63 59.29
C GLY A 850 33.13 -57.06 60.23
N GLN A 851 32.16 -57.84 59.75
CA GLN A 851 31.09 -58.38 60.61
C GLN A 851 30.71 -59.83 60.25
N ILE A 852 30.60 -60.75 61.24
CA ILE A 852 30.48 -62.23 61.10
C ILE A 852 29.44 -62.83 62.09
N LYS A 853 29.05 -64.11 62.02
CA LYS A 853 28.24 -64.76 63.08
C LYS A 853 29.00 -65.90 63.77
N ALA A 854 28.47 -66.37 64.90
CA ALA A 854 29.12 -67.39 65.72
C ALA A 854 29.34 -68.69 64.94
N GLY A 855 30.58 -69.20 64.95
CA GLY A 855 30.99 -70.39 64.20
C GLY A 855 31.10 -70.23 62.68
N GLU A 856 30.88 -69.04 62.10
CA GLU A 856 31.15 -68.81 60.68
C GLU A 856 32.68 -68.66 60.43
N VAL A 857 33.15 -69.12 59.28
CA VAL A 857 34.42 -68.66 58.71
C VAL A 857 34.08 -67.66 57.62
N LYS A 858 34.65 -66.46 57.69
CA LYS A 858 34.40 -65.39 56.72
C LYS A 858 35.70 -64.75 56.30
N ARG A 859 35.81 -64.42 55.01
CA ARG A 859 36.88 -63.61 54.47
C ARG A 859 36.50 -62.14 54.50
N PHE A 860 37.44 -61.33 54.93
CA PHE A 860 37.36 -59.88 54.96
C PHE A 860 38.32 -59.34 53.92
N ARG A 861 37.77 -58.58 52.98
CA ARG A 861 38.53 -57.86 51.97
C ARG A 861 38.99 -56.54 52.56
N VAL A 862 40.10 -56.63 53.26
CA VAL A 862 40.67 -55.49 53.99
C VAL A 862 41.27 -54.41 53.08
N LEU A 863 41.23 -54.62 51.77
CA LEU A 863 41.63 -53.68 50.74
C LEU A 863 40.43 -53.00 50.05
N ASP A 864 39.18 -53.36 50.41
CA ASP A 864 37.97 -52.78 49.78
C ASP A 864 37.67 -51.35 50.31
N ASN A 865 38.30 -50.94 51.42
CA ASN A 865 38.19 -49.62 52.06
C ASN A 865 39.52 -48.85 52.14
N ASP A 866 40.65 -49.53 51.96
CA ASP A 866 41.97 -48.90 51.82
C ASP A 866 42.00 -48.08 50.53
N ILE A 867 42.38 -46.80 50.62
CA ILE A 867 42.37 -45.91 49.45
C ILE A 867 43.74 -45.92 48.79
N GLU A 868 43.84 -46.59 47.65
CA GLU A 868 44.83 -46.23 46.63
C GLU A 868 44.27 -45.11 45.77
N LYS A 869 44.91 -43.94 45.82
CA LYS A 869 44.47 -42.74 45.11
C LYS A 869 44.78 -42.82 43.62
N ASP A 870 45.77 -43.61 43.24
CA ASP A 870 46.16 -43.77 41.83
C ASP A 870 45.36 -44.88 41.11
N GLY A 871 44.42 -45.54 41.82
CA GLY A 871 43.55 -46.59 41.29
C GLY A 871 44.24 -47.93 41.04
N GLU A 872 45.47 -48.09 41.53
CA GLU A 872 46.27 -49.29 41.36
C GLU A 872 45.89 -50.40 42.35
N THR A 873 46.12 -51.67 41.98
CA THR A 873 45.69 -52.80 42.83
C THR A 873 46.62 -52.99 44.02
N LEU A 874 46.14 -52.61 45.20
CA LEU A 874 46.78 -52.88 46.48
C LEU A 874 47.04 -54.38 46.71
N THR A 875 48.08 -54.65 47.48
CA THR A 875 48.48 -56.00 47.89
C THR A 875 48.59 -56.10 49.41
N LEU A 876 48.02 -57.16 49.97
CA LEU A 876 48.04 -57.43 51.40
C LEU A 876 49.31 -58.23 51.75
N THR A 877 50.25 -57.60 52.45
CA THR A 877 51.61 -58.13 52.60
C THR A 877 51.78 -59.03 53.82
N ARG A 878 51.24 -58.64 54.98
CA ARG A 878 51.27 -59.43 56.23
C ARG A 878 50.21 -58.98 57.23
N ILE A 879 49.82 -59.90 58.10
CA ILE A 879 49.20 -59.56 59.40
C ILE A 879 50.32 -59.11 60.34
N VAL A 880 50.14 -57.96 60.97
CA VAL A 880 51.08 -57.35 61.91
C VAL A 880 50.76 -57.78 63.35
N SER A 881 49.48 -57.86 63.73
CA SER A 881 49.04 -58.36 65.06
C SER A 881 47.56 -58.79 65.06
N GLN A 882 47.11 -59.51 66.11
CA GLN A 882 45.69 -59.75 66.42
C GLN A 882 45.45 -59.55 67.92
N GLN A 883 44.29 -59.01 68.30
CA GLN A 883 43.79 -58.92 69.67
C GLN A 883 42.31 -59.33 69.73
N GLY A 884 41.95 -60.23 70.65
CA GLY A 884 40.60 -60.82 70.78
C GLY A 884 40.49 -62.24 70.22
N GLN A 885 39.36 -62.90 70.50
CA GLN A 885 39.06 -64.31 70.18
C GLN A 885 38.96 -64.60 68.68
N GLY A 886 38.94 -65.88 68.32
CA GLY A 886 38.97 -66.34 66.93
C GLY A 886 40.39 -66.33 66.33
N LYS A 887 40.49 -66.55 65.02
CA LYS A 887 41.79 -66.65 64.34
C LYS A 887 41.75 -66.02 62.96
N ALA A 888 42.60 -65.01 62.76
CA ALA A 888 42.91 -64.44 61.45
C ALA A 888 44.06 -65.20 60.75
N SER A 889 44.01 -65.25 59.43
CA SER A 889 45.10 -65.69 58.55
C SER A 889 44.97 -65.06 57.16
N LEU A 890 46.08 -64.78 56.49
CA LEU A 890 46.05 -64.34 55.10
C LEU A 890 45.54 -65.46 54.18
N SER A 891 44.67 -65.11 53.25
CA SER A 891 44.13 -65.96 52.18
C SER A 891 44.24 -65.20 50.85
N GLY A 892 45.48 -64.95 50.41
CA GLY A 892 45.76 -63.99 49.34
C GLY A 892 45.58 -62.56 49.86
N ASN A 893 44.91 -61.71 49.07
CA ASN A 893 44.58 -60.33 49.43
C ASN A 893 43.41 -60.19 50.44
N GLU A 894 42.87 -61.30 50.96
CA GLU A 894 41.80 -61.30 51.97
C GLU A 894 42.33 -61.81 53.33
N ILE A 895 41.81 -61.27 54.44
CA ILE A 895 41.98 -61.89 55.77
C ILE A 895 40.85 -62.91 55.95
N GLU A 896 41.18 -64.20 55.93
CA GLU A 896 40.26 -65.24 56.38
C GLU A 896 40.24 -65.27 57.91
N PHE A 897 39.04 -65.09 58.47
CA PHE A 897 38.81 -65.11 59.91
C PHE A 897 37.85 -66.22 60.30
N SER A 898 38.30 -67.09 61.20
CA SER A 898 37.47 -68.10 61.84
C SER A 898 36.93 -67.56 63.16
N ALA A 899 35.61 -67.35 63.23
CA ALA A 899 34.93 -67.06 64.48
C ALA A 899 34.84 -68.32 65.36
N PRO A 900 35.02 -68.21 66.70
CA PRO A 900 34.67 -69.30 67.59
C PRO A 900 33.16 -69.59 67.53
N ALA A 901 32.77 -70.82 67.90
CA ALA A 901 31.36 -71.23 67.94
C ALA A 901 30.52 -70.43 68.96
N THR A 902 31.16 -69.71 69.89
CA THR A 902 30.56 -68.79 70.86
C THR A 902 31.55 -67.65 71.15
N PHE A 903 31.10 -66.39 71.18
CA PHE A 903 31.96 -65.22 71.39
C PHE A 903 32.19 -64.81 72.87
N GLY A 904 31.53 -65.49 73.82
CA GLY A 904 31.58 -65.11 75.23
C GLY A 904 30.98 -63.71 75.45
N THR A 905 31.76 -62.82 76.08
CA THR A 905 31.41 -61.40 76.27
C THR A 905 32.13 -60.45 75.32
N GLU A 906 32.96 -60.96 74.38
CA GLU A 906 33.60 -60.12 73.38
C GLU A 906 32.61 -59.74 72.29
N THR A 907 32.45 -58.43 72.06
CA THR A 907 31.61 -57.88 70.99
C THR A 907 32.35 -57.77 69.66
N SER A 908 33.68 -57.91 69.67
CA SER A 908 34.52 -57.80 68.48
C SER A 908 35.96 -58.29 68.67
N THR A 909 36.63 -58.58 67.55
CA THR A 909 38.07 -58.92 67.47
C THR A 909 38.80 -57.96 66.54
N THR A 910 40.04 -57.55 66.86
CA THR A 910 40.83 -56.62 66.05
C THR A 910 42.07 -57.28 65.43
N VAL A 911 42.35 -57.03 64.15
CA VAL A 911 43.49 -57.58 63.39
C VAL A 911 44.26 -56.45 62.71
N THR A 912 45.51 -56.19 63.09
CA THR A 912 46.39 -55.23 62.40
C THR A 912 47.02 -55.87 61.17
N TYR A 913 47.03 -55.18 60.03
CA TYR A 913 47.60 -55.66 58.77
C TYR A 913 48.40 -54.55 58.05
N GLU A 914 49.19 -54.96 57.06
CA GLU A 914 50.09 -54.09 56.30
C GLU A 914 49.90 -54.30 54.79
N ILE A 915 49.76 -53.21 54.05
CA ILE A 915 49.46 -53.16 52.63
C ILE A 915 50.57 -52.49 51.83
N LYS A 916 50.56 -52.71 50.52
CA LYS A 916 51.48 -52.09 49.57
C LYS A 916 50.83 -51.87 48.19
N ASP A 917 51.15 -50.75 47.55
CA ASP A 917 50.97 -50.51 46.12
C ASP A 917 51.77 -51.52 45.23
N PRO A 918 51.74 -51.43 43.89
CA PRO A 918 52.69 -52.15 43.05
C PRO A 918 54.11 -51.54 43.09
N GLN A 919 54.25 -50.22 43.26
CA GLN A 919 55.45 -49.41 43.02
C GLN A 919 56.55 -49.53 44.10
N GLY A 920 56.19 -49.43 45.38
CA GLY A 920 57.11 -49.54 46.52
C GLY A 920 56.52 -49.16 47.89
N LEU A 921 55.43 -48.41 47.95
CA LEU A 921 54.97 -47.68 49.13
C LEU A 921 54.03 -48.52 50.00
N MET A 922 54.25 -48.46 51.31
CA MET A 922 53.64 -49.33 52.33
C MET A 922 52.71 -48.54 53.24
N SER A 923 51.68 -49.18 53.81
CA SER A 923 50.77 -48.57 54.81
C SER A 923 50.16 -49.62 55.75
N GLN A 924 49.53 -49.21 56.87
CA GLN A 924 49.01 -50.14 57.90
C GLN A 924 47.66 -49.71 58.48
N ALA A 925 46.77 -50.68 58.70
CA ALA A 925 45.43 -50.48 59.27
C ALA A 925 44.98 -51.65 60.17
N THR A 926 43.78 -51.55 60.74
CA THR A 926 43.19 -52.55 61.63
C THR A 926 41.77 -52.94 61.26
N LEU A 927 41.54 -54.24 61.08
CA LEU A 927 40.23 -54.84 60.84
C LEU A 927 39.53 -55.16 62.16
N ILE A 928 38.40 -54.50 62.45
CA ILE A 928 37.61 -54.66 63.69
C ILE A 928 36.33 -55.45 63.39
N ILE A 929 36.31 -56.72 63.78
CA ILE A 929 35.28 -57.70 63.42
C ILE A 929 34.15 -57.73 64.47
N GLN A 930 32.95 -57.22 64.16
CA GLN A 930 31.70 -57.31 64.97
C GLN A 930 30.71 -58.34 64.36
N PHE A 931 29.38 -58.28 64.62
CA PHE A 931 28.46 -59.40 64.27
C PHE A 931 26.97 -59.02 63.78
N VAL A 932 26.64 -58.75 62.46
CA VAL A 932 25.33 -58.09 61.94
C VAL A 932 24.74 -58.26 60.44
N LYS A 933 24.26 -57.18 59.67
CA LYS A 933 23.41 -57.02 58.38
C LYS A 933 23.47 -55.61 57.57
N SER A 934 22.86 -55.37 56.34
CA SER A 934 23.03 -54.13 55.39
C SER A 934 21.89 -53.69 54.33
N LYS A 935 21.90 -52.47 53.62
CA LYS A 935 21.01 -51.89 52.46
C LYS A 935 21.41 -50.40 51.95
N THR A 936 21.00 -49.55 50.90
CA THR A 936 20.16 -49.38 49.60
C THR A 936 20.62 -48.18 48.60
N LEU A 937 19.77 -47.49 47.71
CA LEU A 937 20.09 -46.59 46.50
C LEU A 937 19.08 -45.39 46.10
N VAL A 938 19.38 -44.39 45.16
CA VAL A 938 18.65 -43.07 44.80
C VAL A 938 18.86 -42.44 43.31
N ILE A 939 18.10 -41.40 42.78
CA ILE A 939 18.17 -40.53 41.49
C ILE A 939 17.70 -39.01 41.66
N ASP A 940 17.99 -38.06 40.71
CA ASP A 940 17.80 -36.54 40.77
C ASP A 940 16.87 -35.80 39.72
N ASN A 941 16.70 -34.45 39.84
CA ASN A 941 15.79 -33.49 39.11
C ASN A 941 16.42 -32.65 37.94
N ILE A 942 15.61 -31.89 37.16
CA ILE A 942 15.99 -31.11 35.93
C ILE A 942 15.33 -29.71 35.84
N THR A 943 15.90 -28.75 35.09
CA THR A 943 15.29 -27.44 34.72
C THR A 943 15.63 -27.01 33.28
N LEU A 944 14.73 -26.29 32.60
CA LEU A 944 14.79 -25.82 31.20
C LEU A 944 14.19 -24.40 31.01
N GLU A 945 14.40 -23.78 29.84
CA GLU A 945 13.85 -22.45 29.46
C GLU A 945 13.37 -22.42 27.99
N GLY A 946 12.46 -21.51 27.64
CA GLY A 946 11.90 -21.29 26.30
C GLY A 946 11.14 -19.96 26.15
N ARG A 947 10.41 -19.76 25.05
CA ARG A 947 9.57 -18.58 24.75
C ARG A 947 8.13 -19.02 24.45
N GLU A 948 7.13 -18.17 24.66
CA GLU A 948 5.72 -18.60 24.59
C GLU A 948 5.23 -19.03 23.19
N ASP A 949 5.85 -18.53 22.13
CA ASP A 949 5.60 -18.95 20.74
C ASP A 949 6.51 -20.11 20.26
N GLU A 950 7.38 -20.65 21.10
CA GLU A 950 8.42 -21.62 20.73
C GLU A 950 8.34 -22.95 21.51
N SER A 951 8.73 -24.06 20.87
CA SER A 951 8.75 -25.39 21.50
C SER A 951 10.12 -25.74 22.12
N VAL A 952 10.12 -26.44 23.26
CA VAL A 952 11.30 -26.78 24.07
C VAL A 952 11.58 -28.30 24.01
N ILE A 953 12.82 -28.73 23.77
CA ILE A 953 13.18 -30.15 23.57
C ILE A 953 13.47 -30.88 24.90
N LEU A 954 12.99 -32.12 25.06
CA LEU A 954 13.03 -32.91 26.31
C LEU A 954 13.87 -34.19 26.18
N ASN A 955 15.14 -34.15 26.59
CA ASN A 955 16.12 -35.24 26.40
C ASN A 955 16.06 -36.40 27.43
N LEU A 956 14.89 -36.67 28.05
CA LEU A 956 14.79 -37.52 29.26
C LEU A 956 15.23 -38.98 29.08
N GLN A 957 15.06 -39.56 27.88
CA GLN A 957 15.32 -40.98 27.63
C GLN A 957 16.78 -41.42 27.90
N GLN A 958 17.72 -40.48 27.97
CA GLN A 958 19.12 -40.78 28.30
C GLN A 958 19.29 -41.27 29.76
N LEU A 959 18.43 -40.83 30.68
CA LEU A 959 18.54 -41.11 32.12
C LEU A 959 18.23 -42.55 32.50
N ALA A 960 17.48 -43.28 31.67
CA ALA A 960 17.18 -44.70 31.89
C ALA A 960 18.25 -45.66 31.37
N GLY A 961 19.26 -45.15 30.66
CA GLY A 961 20.23 -45.97 29.95
C GLY A 961 19.62 -46.73 28.76
N LYS A 962 20.46 -47.50 28.06
CA LYS A 962 20.07 -48.19 26.82
C LYS A 962 19.20 -49.41 27.12
N GLY A 963 17.88 -49.24 27.04
CA GLY A 963 16.88 -50.28 27.29
C GLY A 963 16.11 -50.13 28.61
N GLY A 964 16.37 -49.08 29.38
CA GLY A 964 15.49 -48.67 30.48
C GLY A 964 14.32 -47.80 30.00
N GLU A 965 13.29 -47.68 30.84
CA GLU A 965 12.07 -46.92 30.54
C GLU A 965 12.01 -45.61 31.32
N VAL A 966 11.51 -44.56 30.67
CA VAL A 966 11.11 -43.29 31.30
C VAL A 966 9.59 -43.20 31.29
N LYS A 967 9.00 -43.07 32.48
CA LYS A 967 7.55 -42.90 32.66
C LYS A 967 7.26 -41.48 33.13
N ILE A 968 6.45 -40.72 32.39
CA ILE A 968 5.85 -39.48 32.89
C ILE A 968 4.81 -39.83 33.96
N VAL A 969 4.85 -39.14 35.10
CA VAL A 969 4.05 -39.41 36.30
C VAL A 969 2.96 -38.34 36.50
N GLU A 970 3.30 -37.07 36.31
CA GLU A 970 2.36 -35.93 36.26
C GLU A 970 2.71 -35.09 35.02
N LEU A 971 1.70 -34.59 34.31
CA LEU A 971 1.83 -33.78 33.10
C LEU A 971 1.99 -32.28 33.42
N PRO A 972 2.52 -31.47 32.47
CA PRO A 972 2.49 -30.01 32.57
C PRO A 972 1.06 -29.45 32.60
N LYS A 973 0.92 -28.20 33.05
CA LYS A 973 -0.38 -27.53 33.28
C LYS A 973 -0.68 -26.40 32.29
N ASN A 974 0.35 -25.79 31.72
CA ASN A 974 0.29 -24.62 30.83
C ASN A 974 1.00 -24.91 29.50
N GLY A 975 1.03 -26.18 29.09
CA GLY A 975 1.64 -26.66 27.86
C GLY A 975 1.46 -28.17 27.67
N LEU A 976 1.84 -28.67 26.49
CA LEU A 976 1.63 -30.05 26.07
C LEU A 976 2.96 -30.73 25.71
N ILE A 977 3.12 -32.00 26.11
CA ILE A 977 4.26 -32.82 25.69
C ILE A 977 3.88 -33.64 24.47
N HIS A 978 4.58 -33.43 23.35
CA HIS A 978 4.37 -34.15 22.09
C HIS A 978 5.71 -34.44 21.42
N ASN A 979 5.90 -35.67 20.90
CA ASN A 979 7.10 -36.11 20.17
C ASN A 979 8.47 -35.78 20.81
N GLY A 980 8.55 -35.72 22.14
CA GLY A 980 9.78 -35.36 22.87
C GLY A 980 10.04 -33.86 23.00
N GLN A 981 9.05 -33.02 22.70
CA GLN A 981 9.03 -31.58 22.93
C GLN A 981 7.93 -31.19 23.90
N TYR A 982 8.12 -30.07 24.60
CA TYR A 982 7.09 -29.31 25.32
C TYR A 982 6.70 -28.11 24.46
N VAL A 983 5.40 -27.91 24.26
CA VAL A 983 4.84 -26.74 23.56
C VAL A 983 4.05 -25.94 24.60
N PRO A 984 4.37 -24.64 24.84
CA PRO A 984 3.58 -23.79 25.71
C PRO A 984 2.12 -23.67 25.25
N GLN A 985 1.23 -23.31 26.16
CA GLN A 985 -0.07 -22.77 25.79
C GLN A 985 0.11 -21.38 25.18
N THR A 986 -0.66 -21.06 24.14
CA THR A 986 -0.73 -19.77 23.46
C THR A 986 -0.83 -18.60 24.47
N ASN A 987 0.11 -17.66 24.38
CA ASN A 987 0.29 -16.49 25.27
C ASN A 987 0.43 -16.88 26.77
N PHE A 988 1.24 -17.90 27.06
CA PHE A 988 1.70 -18.24 28.42
C PHE A 988 3.19 -17.94 28.65
N ALA A 989 3.48 -16.75 29.17
CA ALA A 989 4.72 -16.45 29.87
C ALA A 989 4.64 -16.88 31.35
N GLY A 990 5.61 -17.65 31.84
CA GLY A 990 5.62 -18.13 33.21
C GLY A 990 6.31 -19.47 33.41
N LYS A 991 6.11 -20.09 34.58
CA LYS A 991 6.71 -21.40 34.91
C LYS A 991 5.71 -22.53 34.83
N ASP A 992 6.12 -23.63 34.23
CA ASP A 992 5.41 -24.92 34.26
C ASP A 992 6.36 -26.05 34.70
N SER A 993 5.81 -27.21 35.04
CA SER A 993 6.59 -28.35 35.53
C SER A 993 5.84 -29.67 35.37
N PHE A 994 6.58 -30.75 35.15
CA PHE A 994 6.05 -32.11 35.05
C PHE A 994 6.98 -33.12 35.73
N THR A 995 6.49 -34.31 36.09
CA THR A 995 7.29 -35.31 36.84
C THR A 995 7.46 -36.61 36.07
N PHE A 996 8.56 -37.32 36.34
CA PHE A 996 8.91 -38.58 35.68
C PHE A 996 9.60 -39.56 36.64
N GLN A 997 9.65 -40.84 36.27
CA GLN A 997 10.35 -41.89 37.00
C GLN A 997 11.12 -42.79 36.02
N VAL A 998 12.22 -43.37 36.50
CA VAL A 998 13.16 -44.18 35.72
C VAL A 998 13.23 -45.61 36.27
N THR A 999 13.33 -46.60 35.39
CA THR A 999 13.76 -47.96 35.75
C THR A 999 14.91 -48.40 34.83
N ASN A 1000 15.99 -48.90 35.44
CA ASN A 1000 17.16 -49.42 34.71
C ASN A 1000 16.91 -50.83 34.17
N ALA A 1001 17.85 -51.33 33.35
CA ALA A 1001 17.78 -52.67 32.76
C ALA A 1001 17.75 -53.80 33.81
N GLU A 1002 18.28 -53.54 35.01
CA GLU A 1002 18.31 -54.46 36.15
C GLU A 1002 16.99 -54.47 36.95
N GLY A 1003 15.96 -53.73 36.53
CA GLY A 1003 14.65 -53.70 37.18
C GLY A 1003 14.61 -52.98 38.54
N THR A 1004 15.63 -52.19 38.87
CA THR A 1004 15.68 -51.37 40.08
C THR A 1004 15.13 -49.98 39.78
N THR A 1005 13.89 -49.74 40.19
CA THR A 1005 13.19 -48.46 39.99
C THR A 1005 13.75 -47.35 40.89
N SER A 1006 13.87 -46.14 40.34
CA SER A 1006 14.30 -44.94 41.05
C SER A 1006 13.20 -44.30 41.92
N ASN A 1007 13.54 -43.26 42.69
CA ASN A 1007 12.55 -42.27 43.10
C ASN A 1007 12.02 -41.47 41.88
N ILE A 1008 10.93 -40.73 42.10
CA ILE A 1008 10.36 -39.80 41.13
C ILE A 1008 11.24 -38.53 41.09
N ALA A 1009 11.33 -37.93 39.91
CA ALA A 1009 12.06 -36.70 39.60
C ALA A 1009 11.14 -35.68 38.87
N THR A 1010 11.57 -34.42 38.83
CA THR A 1010 10.79 -33.28 38.32
C THR A 1010 11.57 -32.53 37.24
N VAL A 1011 10.88 -32.11 36.18
CA VAL A 1011 11.36 -31.12 35.20
C VAL A 1011 10.61 -29.81 35.46
N SER A 1012 11.35 -28.71 35.61
CA SER A 1012 10.78 -27.35 35.63
C SER A 1012 11.12 -26.60 34.34
N ILE A 1013 10.20 -25.81 33.81
CA ILE A 1013 10.37 -25.05 32.56
C ILE A 1013 10.03 -23.58 32.83
N ASN A 1014 10.89 -22.67 32.40
CA ASN A 1014 10.67 -21.22 32.44
C ASN A 1014 10.34 -20.72 31.03
N ILE A 1015 9.20 -20.08 30.82
CA ILE A 1015 8.78 -19.53 29.53
C ILE A 1015 8.82 -18.01 29.60
N LEU A 1016 9.60 -17.42 28.69
CA LEU A 1016 9.82 -15.98 28.56
C LEU A 1016 8.74 -15.34 27.66
N PRO A 1017 8.32 -14.11 27.96
CA PRO A 1017 7.31 -13.41 27.17
C PRO A 1017 7.81 -12.93 25.80
N VAL A 1018 6.87 -12.72 24.89
CA VAL A 1018 7.02 -12.08 23.57
C VAL A 1018 6.01 -10.92 23.48
N ASN A 1019 6.32 -9.86 22.73
CA ASN A 1019 5.44 -8.68 22.64
C ASN A 1019 4.30 -8.91 21.65
N ASP A 1020 3.06 -8.70 22.10
CA ASP A 1020 1.88 -8.70 21.25
C ASP A 1020 1.64 -7.33 20.60
N LEU A 1021 0.66 -7.23 19.69
CA LEU A 1021 0.18 -5.95 19.15
C LEU A 1021 -1.17 -5.56 19.76
N HIS A 1022 -1.22 -4.39 20.39
CA HIS A 1022 -2.45 -3.87 21.00
C HIS A 1022 -3.51 -3.50 19.96
N THR A 1023 -4.76 -3.86 20.27
CA THR A 1023 -5.94 -3.55 19.46
C THR A 1023 -6.80 -2.51 20.15
N PHE A 1024 -7.36 -1.56 19.41
CA PHE A 1024 -8.32 -0.58 19.95
C PHE A 1024 -9.23 0.00 18.85
N SER A 1025 -10.19 0.82 19.24
CA SER A 1025 -10.96 1.67 18.34
C SER A 1025 -11.07 3.09 18.92
N VAL A 1026 -11.36 4.08 18.07
CA VAL A 1026 -11.59 5.47 18.50
C VAL A 1026 -13.07 5.82 18.39
N LYS A 1027 -13.60 6.53 19.40
CA LYS A 1027 -15.01 6.90 19.49
C LYS A 1027 -15.16 8.36 19.88
N ALA A 1028 -16.07 9.07 19.23
CA ALA A 1028 -16.55 10.37 19.69
C ALA A 1028 -17.79 10.20 20.59
N SER A 1029 -17.97 11.10 21.56
CA SER A 1029 -19.22 11.21 22.33
C SER A 1029 -20.42 11.60 21.45
N LYS A 1030 -20.17 12.30 20.33
CA LYS A 1030 -21.15 12.77 19.35
C LYS A 1030 -20.42 13.01 18.03
N LEU A 1031 -20.92 12.49 16.90
CA LEU A 1031 -20.28 12.65 15.57
C LEU A 1031 -20.76 13.91 14.82
N GLN A 1032 -21.98 14.37 15.10
CA GLN A 1032 -22.57 15.58 14.52
C GLN A 1032 -22.54 16.71 15.56
N VAL A 1033 -21.73 17.75 15.34
CA VAL A 1033 -21.29 18.67 16.41
C VAL A 1033 -21.53 20.13 16.05
N SER A 1034 -21.76 21.04 17.00
CA SER A 1034 -22.00 22.46 16.70
C SER A 1034 -20.72 23.30 16.85
N ALA A 1035 -20.65 24.47 16.22
CA ALA A 1035 -19.62 25.47 16.52
C ALA A 1035 -19.63 25.82 18.03
N ASP A 1036 -18.45 26.02 18.62
CA ASP A 1036 -18.22 26.18 20.08
C ASP A 1036 -18.62 24.97 20.96
N GLU A 1037 -19.11 23.85 20.40
CA GLU A 1037 -19.38 22.64 21.18
C GLU A 1037 -18.08 21.99 21.70
N ARG A 1038 -18.19 21.31 22.85
CA ARG A 1038 -17.10 20.51 23.43
C ARG A 1038 -17.41 19.03 23.29
N ILE A 1039 -16.50 18.31 22.65
CA ILE A 1039 -16.68 16.92 22.24
C ILE A 1039 -15.58 16.08 22.87
N GLU A 1040 -15.98 14.98 23.52
CA GLU A 1040 -15.04 14.01 24.06
C GLU A 1040 -14.70 12.98 22.98
N LEU A 1041 -13.40 12.75 22.77
CA LEU A 1041 -12.87 11.69 21.92
C LEU A 1041 -12.12 10.68 22.81
N SER A 1042 -12.45 9.40 22.66
CA SER A 1042 -12.00 8.35 23.57
C SER A 1042 -11.46 7.14 22.79
N VAL A 1043 -10.31 6.64 23.22
CA VAL A 1043 -9.84 5.30 22.87
C VAL A 1043 -10.70 4.30 23.64
N VAL A 1044 -11.33 3.37 22.93
CA VAL A 1044 -12.25 2.37 23.46
C VAL A 1044 -11.84 0.99 22.97
N GLN A 1045 -12.24 -0.06 23.71
CA GLN A 1045 -11.89 -1.46 23.40
C GLN A 1045 -10.36 -1.68 23.27
N LEU A 1046 -9.55 -0.87 23.96
CA LEU A 1046 -8.12 -1.10 24.08
C LEU A 1046 -7.90 -2.43 24.78
N LYS A 1047 -7.49 -3.44 24.01
CA LYS A 1047 -7.09 -4.76 24.47
C LYS A 1047 -5.67 -5.00 23.99
N ASP A 1048 -4.81 -5.17 24.96
CA ASP A 1048 -3.46 -5.64 24.83
C ASP A 1048 -3.32 -6.93 25.67
N ILE A 1049 -2.27 -7.71 25.46
CA ILE A 1049 -2.12 -9.05 26.05
C ILE A 1049 -1.02 -9.06 27.13
N ASP A 1050 0.11 -8.41 26.88
CA ASP A 1050 1.24 -8.29 27.80
C ASP A 1050 1.32 -6.89 28.46
N SER A 1051 1.12 -5.82 27.69
CA SER A 1051 1.18 -4.45 28.22
C SER A 1051 -0.12 -3.98 28.89
N ASN A 1052 0.01 -3.30 30.03
CA ASN A 1052 -1.13 -2.72 30.78
C ASN A 1052 -1.07 -1.19 30.88
N ASN A 1053 -0.02 -0.57 30.32
CA ASN A 1053 0.23 0.87 30.34
C ASN A 1053 0.46 1.34 28.91
N HIS A 1054 -0.28 2.37 28.49
CA HIS A 1054 -0.18 2.90 27.13
C HIS A 1054 0.00 4.42 27.12
N GLN A 1055 0.79 4.89 26.17
CA GLN A 1055 0.95 6.31 25.85
C GLN A 1055 -0.01 6.68 24.71
N PHE A 1056 -0.69 7.80 24.87
CA PHE A 1056 -1.72 8.28 23.93
C PHE A 1056 -1.26 9.57 23.26
N ASN A 1057 -1.63 9.78 22.00
CA ASN A 1057 -1.29 10.99 21.26
C ASN A 1057 -2.42 11.33 20.26
N TRP A 1058 -3.31 12.24 20.64
CA TRP A 1058 -4.37 12.76 19.79
C TRP A 1058 -3.90 13.94 18.93
N LYS A 1059 -4.20 13.86 17.63
CA LYS A 1059 -3.90 14.92 16.66
C LYS A 1059 -5.13 15.21 15.82
N GLN A 1060 -5.21 16.43 15.30
CA GLN A 1060 -6.09 16.73 14.18
C GLN A 1060 -5.34 16.42 12.89
N VAL A 1061 -5.97 15.65 12.01
CA VAL A 1061 -5.44 15.25 10.69
C VAL A 1061 -5.83 16.27 9.63
N SER A 1062 -7.10 16.71 9.63
CA SER A 1062 -7.61 17.69 8.64
C SER A 1062 -8.83 18.48 9.15
N GLY A 1063 -9.26 19.45 8.35
CA GLY A 1063 -10.32 20.40 8.69
C GLY A 1063 -9.81 21.63 9.46
N ARG A 1064 -10.73 22.53 9.83
CA ARG A 1064 -10.43 23.77 10.56
C ARG A 1064 -9.82 23.46 11.93
N LYS A 1065 -8.70 24.12 12.27
CA LYS A 1065 -7.92 23.86 13.48
C LYS A 1065 -8.75 24.05 14.77
N ALA A 1066 -9.12 22.93 15.39
CA ALA A 1066 -9.79 22.85 16.67
C ALA A 1066 -8.77 22.92 17.83
N THR A 1067 -9.27 23.14 19.05
CA THR A 1067 -8.42 23.05 20.26
C THR A 1067 -8.57 21.67 20.88
N ILE A 1068 -7.50 20.88 20.88
CA ILE A 1068 -7.43 19.58 21.57
C ILE A 1068 -6.84 19.80 22.97
N LEU A 1069 -7.56 19.35 23.99
CA LEU A 1069 -7.13 19.29 25.38
C LEU A 1069 -6.93 17.82 25.78
N ASN A 1070 -6.00 17.55 26.70
CA ASN A 1070 -5.64 16.19 27.15
C ASN A 1070 -5.20 15.25 25.99
N ALA A 1071 -4.48 15.79 24.99
CA ALA A 1071 -4.04 15.03 23.83
C ALA A 1071 -3.12 13.85 24.18
N ASP A 1072 -2.51 13.86 25.37
CA ASP A 1072 -1.64 12.84 25.95
C ASP A 1072 -2.37 11.78 26.80
N LYS A 1073 -3.69 11.64 26.62
CA LYS A 1073 -4.57 10.74 27.40
C LYS A 1073 -5.46 9.89 26.50
N SER A 1074 -5.96 8.78 27.05
CA SER A 1074 -6.96 7.92 26.39
C SER A 1074 -8.25 8.66 26.04
N VAL A 1075 -8.54 9.75 26.75
CA VAL A 1075 -9.69 10.63 26.53
C VAL A 1075 -9.21 12.07 26.33
N ALA A 1076 -9.42 12.60 25.12
CA ALA A 1076 -9.15 13.98 24.75
C ALA A 1076 -10.45 14.79 24.62
N ILE A 1077 -10.38 16.09 24.84
CA ILE A 1077 -11.53 17.00 24.68
C ILE A 1077 -11.23 17.96 23.53
N VAL A 1078 -12.02 17.89 22.47
CA VAL A 1078 -11.97 18.79 21.32
C VAL A 1078 -12.96 19.93 21.54
N VAL A 1079 -12.50 21.18 21.39
CA VAL A 1079 -13.36 22.36 21.29
C VAL A 1079 -13.52 22.71 19.82
N ILE A 1080 -14.75 22.63 19.30
CA ILE A 1080 -15.08 22.94 17.91
C ILE A 1080 -14.97 24.46 17.68
N PRO A 1081 -14.32 24.94 16.60
CA PRO A 1081 -14.14 26.38 16.39
C PRO A 1081 -15.45 27.17 16.28
N SER A 1082 -15.49 28.37 16.88
CA SER A 1082 -16.61 29.35 16.77
C SER A 1082 -16.90 29.86 15.35
N GLN A 1083 -15.96 29.62 14.44
CA GLN A 1083 -15.97 29.99 13.02
C GLN A 1083 -16.34 28.81 12.11
N SER A 1084 -16.60 27.62 12.67
CA SER A 1084 -17.03 26.45 11.90
C SER A 1084 -18.46 26.61 11.39
N VAL A 1085 -18.75 25.99 10.25
CA VAL A 1085 -20.01 26.11 9.50
C VAL A 1085 -20.63 24.73 9.26
N GLY A 1086 -21.89 24.70 8.82
CA GLY A 1086 -22.57 23.46 8.46
C GLY A 1086 -21.80 22.65 7.42
N ASN A 1087 -21.77 21.33 7.63
CA ASN A 1087 -21.11 20.29 6.84
C ASN A 1087 -19.56 20.35 6.82
N GLU A 1088 -18.92 21.15 7.69
CA GLU A 1088 -17.45 21.14 7.83
C GLU A 1088 -16.98 19.84 8.52
N LYS A 1089 -16.24 18.99 7.81
CA LYS A 1089 -15.64 17.75 8.36
C LYS A 1089 -14.30 18.06 9.06
N LEU A 1090 -14.14 17.60 10.30
CA LEU A 1090 -12.93 17.71 11.12
C LEU A 1090 -12.43 16.30 11.47
N VAL A 1091 -11.23 15.92 11.02
CA VAL A 1091 -10.69 14.56 11.21
C VAL A 1091 -9.65 14.55 12.33
N PHE A 1092 -9.78 13.61 13.26
CA PHE A 1092 -8.88 13.43 14.40
C PHE A 1092 -8.35 12.00 14.44
N SER A 1093 -7.09 11.83 14.81
CA SER A 1093 -6.48 10.52 15.04
C SER A 1093 -5.94 10.38 16.45
N ALA A 1094 -5.93 9.15 16.96
CA ALA A 1094 -5.22 8.75 18.17
C ALA A 1094 -4.16 7.72 17.78
N THR A 1095 -2.89 8.02 18.08
CA THR A 1095 -1.85 7.00 18.17
C THR A 1095 -1.80 6.49 19.61
N VAL A 1096 -1.78 5.18 19.78
CA VAL A 1096 -1.54 4.49 21.05
C VAL A 1096 -0.22 3.74 20.92
N ARG A 1097 0.66 3.84 21.94
CA ARG A 1097 1.92 3.09 22.04
C ARG A 1097 1.96 2.32 23.37
N ASP A 1098 2.50 1.11 23.38
CA ASP A 1098 2.74 0.31 24.60
C ASP A 1098 3.99 0.82 25.38
N GLU A 1099 4.45 0.08 26.41
CA GLU A 1099 5.69 0.40 27.13
C GLU A 1099 6.96 0.01 26.35
N GLN A 1100 6.84 -0.93 25.42
CA GLN A 1100 7.95 -1.62 24.76
C GLN A 1100 8.41 -0.92 23.47
N GLY A 1101 7.50 -0.22 22.80
CA GLY A 1101 7.78 0.69 21.71
C GLY A 1101 6.81 0.63 20.52
N GLU A 1102 5.90 -0.34 20.42
CA GLU A 1102 5.04 -0.52 19.26
C GLU A 1102 3.83 0.43 19.25
N ALA A 1103 3.41 0.88 18.06
CA ALA A 1103 2.46 1.99 17.94
C ALA A 1103 1.42 1.82 16.82
N VAL A 1104 0.14 1.79 17.22
CA VAL A 1104 -1.02 1.65 16.34
C VAL A 1104 -1.82 2.96 16.32
N THR A 1105 -2.36 3.36 15.16
CA THR A 1105 -3.07 4.63 14.98
C THR A 1105 -4.42 4.44 14.30
N HIS A 1106 -5.47 5.07 14.86
CA HIS A 1106 -6.82 5.07 14.28
C HIS A 1106 -7.40 6.48 14.20
N SER A 1107 -8.31 6.70 13.25
CA SER A 1107 -8.90 8.02 12.94
C SER A 1107 -10.43 8.02 13.02
N LEU A 1108 -11.02 9.18 13.33
CA LEU A 1108 -12.45 9.45 13.27
C LEU A 1108 -12.72 10.83 12.66
N THR A 1109 -13.95 11.03 12.17
CA THR A 1109 -14.41 12.29 11.61
C THR A 1109 -15.58 12.84 12.43
N LEU A 1110 -15.49 14.11 12.83
CA LEU A 1110 -16.62 14.90 13.30
C LEU A 1110 -17.16 15.74 12.14
N THR A 1111 -18.47 15.90 12.05
CA THR A 1111 -19.11 16.80 11.07
C THR A 1111 -19.79 17.94 11.81
N VAL A 1112 -19.48 19.18 11.46
CA VAL A 1112 -20.11 20.35 12.09
C VAL A 1112 -21.50 20.61 11.48
N HIS A 1113 -22.51 20.84 12.29
CA HIS A 1113 -23.87 21.21 11.86
C HIS A 1113 -24.25 22.62 12.36
N ALA A 1114 -25.04 23.33 11.56
CA ALA A 1114 -25.59 24.62 11.93
C ALA A 1114 -26.89 24.44 12.74
N THR A 1115 -27.00 25.12 13.89
CA THR A 1115 -28.23 25.16 14.69
C THR A 1115 -29.14 26.29 14.20
N THR A 1116 -30.38 25.97 13.84
CA THR A 1116 -31.33 26.91 13.22
C THR A 1116 -32.17 27.66 14.27
N PRO A 1117 -32.36 28.99 14.14
CA PRO A 1117 -33.24 29.75 15.01
C PRO A 1117 -34.70 29.29 15.03
N SER A 1118 -35.44 29.79 16.01
CA SER A 1118 -36.92 29.74 16.00
C SER A 1118 -37.49 30.84 15.10
N VAL A 1119 -38.62 30.54 14.46
CA VAL A 1119 -39.34 31.49 13.60
C VAL A 1119 -40.24 32.41 14.41
N LYS A 1120 -40.37 33.66 13.99
CA LYS A 1120 -41.07 34.72 14.71
C LYS A 1120 -42.58 34.67 14.42
N GLN A 1121 -43.42 34.76 15.44
CA GLN A 1121 -44.87 34.63 15.27
C GLN A 1121 -45.66 35.39 16.33
N GLY A 1122 -46.88 35.82 16.02
CA GLY A 1122 -47.78 36.44 17.00
C GLY A 1122 -48.77 37.46 16.46
N LYS A 1123 -49.28 38.30 17.37
CA LYS A 1123 -50.29 39.34 17.08
C LYS A 1123 -49.67 40.73 17.02
N LEU A 1124 -49.98 41.47 15.97
CA LEU A 1124 -49.47 42.83 15.71
C LEU A 1124 -50.65 43.78 15.41
N LYS A 1125 -50.45 45.10 15.56
CA LYS A 1125 -51.47 46.11 15.25
C LYS A 1125 -50.96 47.12 14.23
N LEU A 1126 -51.82 47.50 13.29
CA LEU A 1126 -51.48 48.41 12.18
C LEU A 1126 -52.70 49.30 11.83
N LYS A 1127 -52.48 50.30 10.98
CA LYS A 1127 -53.56 51.14 10.42
C LYS A 1127 -53.74 50.83 8.93
N PHE A 1128 -54.97 50.96 8.42
CA PHE A 1128 -55.24 50.79 6.99
C PHE A 1128 -54.35 51.71 6.14
N GLY A 1129 -53.92 51.22 4.97
CA GLY A 1129 -53.00 51.90 4.05
C GLY A 1129 -51.52 51.87 4.43
N ASN A 1130 -51.15 51.51 5.67
CA ASN A 1130 -49.75 51.42 6.08
C ASN A 1130 -49.12 50.06 5.76
N SER A 1131 -47.80 50.05 5.57
CA SER A 1131 -46.97 48.84 5.49
C SER A 1131 -46.38 48.47 6.85
N LEU A 1132 -46.04 47.20 7.05
CA LEU A 1132 -45.32 46.67 8.21
C LEU A 1132 -44.27 45.65 7.73
N ASN A 1133 -43.01 45.87 8.11
CA ASN A 1133 -41.92 44.94 7.84
C ASN A 1133 -41.61 44.12 9.09
N VAL A 1134 -41.45 42.80 8.95
CA VAL A 1134 -41.24 41.85 10.05
C VAL A 1134 -40.12 40.88 9.72
N LYS A 1135 -39.14 40.76 10.62
CA LYS A 1135 -38.09 39.74 10.52
C LYS A 1135 -38.64 38.34 10.81
N PRO A 1136 -38.28 37.31 10.01
CA PRO A 1136 -38.85 35.96 10.11
C PRO A 1136 -38.28 35.13 11.27
N LEU A 1137 -37.16 35.54 11.89
CA LEU A 1137 -36.47 34.77 12.93
C LEU A 1137 -36.41 35.53 14.25
N GLU A 1138 -36.38 34.79 15.36
CA GLU A 1138 -36.18 35.35 16.71
C GLU A 1138 -34.72 35.70 17.01
N SER A 1139 -33.76 35.07 16.32
CA SER A 1139 -32.34 35.37 16.38
C SER A 1139 -31.69 35.30 14.99
N GLU A 1140 -30.51 35.90 14.86
CA GLU A 1140 -29.72 35.85 13.63
C GLU A 1140 -29.28 34.41 13.30
N TYR A 1141 -29.37 34.03 12.02
CA TYR A 1141 -28.82 32.77 11.50
C TYR A 1141 -27.56 33.09 10.69
N LYS A 1142 -26.50 32.27 10.88
CA LYS A 1142 -25.22 32.44 10.18
C LYS A 1142 -25.15 31.70 8.84
N GLY A 1143 -26.06 30.77 8.58
CA GLY A 1143 -26.25 30.15 7.26
C GLY A 1143 -27.24 30.94 6.40
N LYS A 1144 -27.56 30.41 5.23
CA LYS A 1144 -28.58 30.92 4.31
C LYS A 1144 -29.94 30.32 4.65
N PHE A 1145 -31.02 31.05 4.42
CA PHE A 1145 -32.37 30.51 4.46
C PHE A 1145 -33.22 31.10 3.33
N GLN A 1146 -34.28 30.38 2.97
CA GLN A 1146 -35.31 30.82 2.05
C GLN A 1146 -36.62 31.04 2.81
N LEU A 1147 -37.41 32.01 2.37
CA LEU A 1147 -38.76 32.25 2.86
C LEU A 1147 -39.79 31.83 1.80
N ARG A 1148 -40.93 31.32 2.26
CA ARG A 1148 -42.09 31.03 1.42
C ARG A 1148 -43.37 31.41 2.16
N ILE A 1149 -44.29 32.11 1.51
CA ILE A 1149 -45.63 32.32 2.06
C ILE A 1149 -46.44 31.04 1.84
N THR A 1150 -46.90 30.41 2.93
CA THR A 1150 -47.65 29.14 2.89
C THR A 1150 -49.16 29.35 3.03
N ARG A 1151 -49.59 30.49 3.59
CA ARG A 1151 -50.95 31.02 3.47
C ARG A 1151 -50.85 32.54 3.27
N PRO A 1152 -51.31 33.10 2.13
CA PRO A 1152 -51.34 34.55 1.95
C PRO A 1152 -52.33 35.21 2.93
N ALA A 1153 -52.19 36.51 3.12
CA ALA A 1153 -53.18 37.33 3.80
C ALA A 1153 -54.54 37.30 3.08
N GLU A 1154 -55.62 37.53 3.81
CA GLU A 1154 -57.00 37.47 3.31
C GLU A 1154 -57.48 38.83 2.78
N HIS A 1155 -56.88 39.93 3.21
CA HIS A 1155 -57.34 41.29 2.91
C HIS A 1155 -56.21 42.24 2.46
N GLY A 1156 -55.02 42.13 3.05
CA GLY A 1156 -53.79 42.80 2.62
C GLY A 1156 -52.93 41.92 1.72
N GLU A 1157 -51.74 42.41 1.38
CA GLU A 1157 -50.77 41.69 0.56
C GLU A 1157 -49.50 41.40 1.39
N VAL A 1158 -48.87 40.24 1.20
CA VAL A 1158 -47.60 39.88 1.83
C VAL A 1158 -46.57 39.59 0.75
N GLN A 1159 -45.46 40.32 0.79
CA GLN A 1159 -44.32 40.11 -0.11
C GLN A 1159 -43.05 39.80 0.69
N ILE A 1160 -42.19 38.96 0.13
CA ILE A 1160 -40.86 38.67 0.66
C ILE A 1160 -39.87 39.59 -0.05
N VAL A 1161 -39.16 40.41 0.72
CA VAL A 1161 -38.14 41.34 0.20
C VAL A 1161 -36.91 41.25 1.10
N ASN A 1162 -35.73 41.00 0.51
CA ASN A 1162 -34.45 40.90 1.23
C ASN A 1162 -34.47 39.96 2.46
N GLN A 1163 -35.17 38.83 2.36
CA GLN A 1163 -35.39 37.85 3.44
C GLN A 1163 -36.19 38.39 4.66
N GLU A 1164 -36.94 39.48 4.49
CA GLU A 1164 -37.92 39.98 5.47
C GLU A 1164 -39.35 39.92 4.89
N LEU A 1165 -40.35 39.93 5.78
CA LEU A 1165 -41.78 39.81 5.45
C LEU A 1165 -42.43 41.18 5.49
N ILE A 1166 -42.78 41.73 4.32
CA ILE A 1166 -43.48 43.00 4.20
C ILE A 1166 -44.97 42.74 3.99
N TYR A 1167 -45.77 43.10 5.00
CA TYR A 1167 -47.23 43.15 4.91
C TYR A 1167 -47.68 44.56 4.51
N GLN A 1168 -48.57 44.65 3.53
CA GLN A 1168 -49.20 45.89 3.07
C GLN A 1168 -50.69 45.87 3.43
N ALA A 1169 -51.13 46.77 4.31
CA ALA A 1169 -52.55 46.88 4.67
C ALA A 1169 -53.37 47.42 3.49
N PRO A 1170 -54.62 46.94 3.30
CA PRO A 1170 -55.52 47.43 2.27
C PRO A 1170 -55.96 48.89 2.53
N SER A 1171 -56.59 49.49 1.52
CA SER A 1171 -57.17 50.83 1.62
C SER A 1171 -58.32 50.91 2.63
N GLN A 1172 -58.58 52.12 3.12
CA GLN A 1172 -59.35 52.35 4.35
C GLN A 1172 -60.81 51.85 4.28
N THR A 1173 -61.20 51.10 5.31
CA THR A 1173 -62.61 50.75 5.60
C THR A 1173 -63.08 51.41 6.90
N ALA A 1174 -64.38 51.34 7.19
CA ALA A 1174 -65.00 52.00 8.34
C ALA A 1174 -64.96 51.20 9.65
N LEU A 1175 -64.43 49.97 9.64
CA LEU A 1175 -64.44 49.04 10.78
C LEU A 1175 -63.03 48.48 11.04
N THR A 1176 -62.78 48.05 12.27
CA THR A 1176 -61.58 47.27 12.60
C THR A 1176 -61.66 45.88 11.97
N MET A 1177 -60.54 45.41 11.42
CA MET A 1177 -60.42 44.14 10.70
C MET A 1177 -59.27 43.33 11.32
N ILE A 1178 -59.33 42.01 11.22
CA ILE A 1178 -58.20 41.13 11.55
C ILE A 1178 -57.82 40.39 10.26
N ASP A 1179 -56.53 40.39 9.95
CA ASP A 1179 -55.95 39.69 8.82
C ASP A 1179 -54.89 38.69 9.30
N ARG A 1180 -54.62 37.62 8.53
CA ARG A 1180 -53.75 36.51 8.94
C ARG A 1180 -52.99 35.91 7.78
N PHE A 1181 -51.69 35.66 7.97
CA PHE A 1181 -50.86 34.94 7.02
C PHE A 1181 -49.90 33.96 7.70
N ASN A 1182 -49.54 32.89 6.99
CA ASN A 1182 -48.56 31.90 7.42
C ASN A 1182 -47.38 31.87 6.44
N TYR A 1183 -46.19 31.57 6.96
CA TYR A 1183 -44.98 31.46 6.18
C TYR A 1183 -44.08 30.32 6.68
N GLU A 1184 -43.17 29.91 5.82
CA GLU A 1184 -42.19 28.85 6.03
C GLU A 1184 -40.78 29.43 5.89
N VAL A 1185 -39.88 28.95 6.74
CA VAL A 1185 -38.43 29.18 6.64
C VAL A 1185 -37.76 27.85 6.37
N LEU A 1186 -37.15 27.71 5.20
CA LEU A 1186 -36.31 26.57 4.83
C LEU A 1186 -34.84 26.99 4.98
N PHE A 1187 -34.13 26.35 5.89
CA PHE A 1187 -32.71 26.61 6.15
C PHE A 1187 -31.80 25.81 5.20
N ASP A 1188 -30.57 26.28 4.99
CA ASP A 1188 -29.57 25.63 4.13
C ASP A 1188 -29.05 24.28 4.65
N ASN A 1189 -29.41 23.89 5.88
CA ASN A 1189 -29.21 22.53 6.40
C ASN A 1189 -30.39 21.57 6.08
N GLY A 1190 -31.40 22.01 5.32
CA GLY A 1190 -32.59 21.23 4.95
C GLY A 1190 -33.75 21.27 5.96
N GLU A 1191 -33.56 21.89 7.13
CA GLU A 1191 -34.62 22.00 8.14
C GLU A 1191 -35.68 23.03 7.74
N SER A 1192 -36.97 22.73 7.97
CA SER A 1192 -38.08 23.66 7.72
C SER A 1192 -38.85 24.00 9.01
N LYS A 1193 -39.23 25.28 9.17
CA LYS A 1193 -40.05 25.78 10.29
C LYS A 1193 -41.16 26.72 9.81
N GLN A 1194 -42.36 26.54 10.34
CA GLN A 1194 -43.57 27.30 9.97
C GLN A 1194 -43.90 28.35 11.04
N GLY A 1195 -44.22 29.58 10.62
CA GLY A 1195 -44.62 30.71 11.46
C GLY A 1195 -45.89 31.40 10.95
N TRP A 1196 -46.49 32.26 11.77
CA TRP A 1196 -47.72 32.98 11.43
C TRP A 1196 -47.78 34.36 12.07
N PHE A 1197 -48.51 35.28 11.44
CA PHE A 1197 -48.87 36.57 12.01
C PHE A 1197 -50.37 36.85 11.88
N GLU A 1198 -50.92 37.44 12.94
CA GLU A 1198 -52.27 38.01 12.96
C GLU A 1198 -52.15 39.54 13.11
N ILE A 1199 -52.73 40.30 12.19
CA ILE A 1199 -52.62 41.76 12.14
C ILE A 1199 -54.00 42.39 12.36
N GLU A 1200 -54.14 43.13 13.44
CA GLU A 1200 -55.34 43.92 13.75
C GLU A 1200 -55.23 45.29 13.08
N LEU A 1201 -56.10 45.55 12.11
CA LEU A 1201 -56.18 46.80 11.35
C LEU A 1201 -57.21 47.76 11.94
N SER A 1202 -56.82 49.03 12.04
CA SER A 1202 -57.65 50.10 12.60
C SER A 1202 -57.75 51.33 11.66
N PRO A 1203 -58.91 52.03 11.62
CA PRO A 1203 -59.10 53.21 10.78
C PRO A 1203 -58.39 54.45 11.32
N THR A 1204 -58.05 55.36 10.41
CA THR A 1204 -57.35 56.61 10.73
C THR A 1204 -58.34 57.76 10.94
N SER A 1205 -58.32 58.38 12.12
CA SER A 1205 -59.10 59.57 12.48
C SER A 1205 -58.22 60.80 12.64
N THR A 1206 -58.75 61.98 12.31
CA THR A 1206 -58.08 63.29 12.45
C THR A 1206 -59.10 64.40 12.73
N ILE A 1207 -58.77 65.30 13.67
CA ILE A 1207 -58.93 66.78 13.66
C ILE A 1207 -59.00 67.37 15.11
N SER A 1208 -58.28 68.49 15.32
CA SER A 1208 -58.37 69.54 16.37
C SER A 1208 -58.39 69.21 17.88
N GLY A 1209 -57.46 69.82 18.64
CA GLY A 1209 -57.74 71.12 19.29
C GLY A 1209 -57.86 71.21 20.84
N GLN A 1210 -56.88 71.89 21.45
CA GLN A 1210 -56.87 72.58 22.78
C GLN A 1210 -57.04 71.79 24.10
N ASN A 1211 -56.27 72.25 25.12
CA ASN A 1211 -56.54 72.43 26.57
C ASN A 1211 -57.34 71.37 27.40
N ASP A 1212 -57.06 71.09 28.68
CA ASP A 1212 -56.42 71.90 29.74
C ASP A 1212 -55.72 71.05 30.86
N ASP A 1213 -55.32 71.72 31.95
CA ASP A 1213 -54.49 71.31 33.13
C ASP A 1213 -54.78 70.02 33.94
N SER A 1214 -53.76 69.58 34.69
CA SER A 1214 -53.77 68.85 36.01
C SER A 1214 -54.36 67.42 36.05
N ASP A 1215 -53.92 66.48 36.90
CA ASP A 1215 -53.23 66.59 38.20
C ASP A 1215 -52.46 65.28 38.59
N ASN A 1216 -51.83 65.22 39.77
CA ASN A 1216 -51.07 64.06 40.32
C ASN A 1216 -50.95 64.20 41.87
N PRO A 1217 -50.87 63.16 42.75
CA PRO A 1217 -50.97 61.68 42.66
C PRO A 1217 -52.14 61.17 43.58
N PRO A 1218 -52.03 60.25 44.58
CA PRO A 1218 -51.34 58.94 44.76
C PRO A 1218 -52.26 57.79 45.32
N THR A 1219 -51.65 56.63 45.69
CA THR A 1219 -52.12 55.60 46.67
C THR A 1219 -53.36 54.72 46.38
N GLY A 1220 -53.39 53.50 46.96
CA GLY A 1220 -54.59 52.64 47.03
C GLY A 1220 -54.32 51.13 47.13
N ASP A 1221 -53.95 50.62 48.31
CA ASP A 1221 -53.63 49.20 48.59
C ASP A 1221 -54.88 48.31 48.83
N THR A 1222 -54.66 47.00 49.08
CA THR A 1222 -55.57 45.86 49.34
C THR A 1222 -56.04 45.10 48.08
N GLY A 1223 -56.04 43.77 48.00
CA GLY A 1223 -55.80 42.70 49.01
C GLY A 1223 -57.01 41.72 49.01
N GLY A 1224 -56.88 40.40 49.12
CA GLY A 1224 -55.74 39.48 49.20
C GLY A 1224 -56.27 38.02 49.22
N GLU A 1225 -55.46 37.07 49.73
CA GLU A 1225 -55.90 35.72 50.23
C GLU A 1225 -56.48 34.69 49.21
N ASP A 1226 -56.24 33.37 49.32
CA ASP A 1226 -55.20 32.63 50.07
C ASP A 1226 -55.00 31.20 49.52
N ALA A 1227 -53.92 30.54 49.98
CA ALA A 1227 -53.67 29.10 50.12
C ALA A 1227 -53.72 28.13 48.90
N GLY A 1228 -52.81 27.16 48.78
CA GLY A 1228 -51.58 26.94 49.56
C GLY A 1228 -51.04 25.48 49.56
N SER A 1229 -49.85 25.31 50.16
CA SER A 1229 -49.18 24.04 50.53
C SER A 1229 -48.64 23.14 49.39
N LEU A 1230 -47.53 22.40 49.52
CA LEU A 1230 -46.42 22.35 50.50
C LEU A 1230 -45.18 21.79 49.75
N GLY A 1231 -43.95 22.27 49.98
CA GLY A 1231 -42.93 21.65 50.88
C GLY A 1231 -42.18 20.48 50.20
N PHE A 1232 -40.84 20.34 50.20
CA PHE A 1232 -39.71 20.96 50.91
C PHE A 1232 -38.45 21.00 49.99
N GLY A 1233 -37.34 21.71 50.28
CA GLY A 1233 -37.12 22.67 51.37
C GLY A 1233 -35.76 22.60 52.10
N SER A 1234 -34.63 22.91 51.45
CA SER A 1234 -33.31 23.23 52.06
C SER A 1234 -32.40 23.88 51.00
N ALA A 1235 -31.85 25.11 51.09
CA ALA A 1235 -31.12 25.83 52.17
C ALA A 1235 -29.80 25.13 52.53
N TRP A 1236 -28.61 25.77 52.63
CA TRP A 1236 -28.19 27.15 52.96
C TRP A 1236 -27.16 27.70 51.92
N LEU A 1237 -26.77 28.98 51.77
CA LEU A 1237 -26.78 30.25 52.55
C LEU A 1237 -25.43 30.63 53.25
N MET A 1238 -24.81 31.73 52.75
CA MET A 1238 -23.60 32.45 53.26
C MET A 1238 -22.24 31.69 53.17
N ALA A 1239 -21.05 32.33 53.23
CA ALA A 1239 -20.70 33.70 53.65
C ALA A 1239 -19.49 34.34 52.90
N PHE A 1240 -19.37 35.68 53.02
CA PHE A 1240 -18.18 36.54 53.21
C PHE A 1240 -16.76 35.95 53.03
N VAL A 1241 -15.76 36.69 52.51
CA VAL A 1241 -15.19 37.90 53.14
C VAL A 1241 -15.03 39.12 52.23
N LEU A 1242 -15.43 40.26 52.77
CA LEU A 1242 -15.20 41.62 52.29
C LEU A 1242 -14.02 42.22 53.07
N LEU A 1243 -13.18 43.08 52.47
CA LEU A 1243 -12.60 44.22 53.19
C LEU A 1243 -12.07 45.34 52.28
N TRP A 1244 -12.81 46.46 52.25
CA TRP A 1244 -12.33 47.85 52.05
C TRP A 1244 -11.67 48.25 50.69
N ARG A 1245 -11.87 49.47 50.13
CA ARG A 1245 -12.71 50.61 50.57
C ARG A 1245 -12.95 51.64 49.43
N ARG A 1246 -14.22 51.90 49.06
CA ARG A 1246 -14.72 53.11 48.33
C ARG A 1246 -14.21 53.29 46.87
N ARG A 1247 -14.94 53.95 45.95
CA ARG A 1247 -16.32 54.52 45.99
C ARG A 1247 -16.94 54.55 44.57
N LYS A 1248 -18.28 54.55 44.56
CA LYS A 1248 -19.24 55.11 43.59
C LYS A 1248 -18.68 56.04 42.49
N SER A 1249 -19.26 56.04 41.28
CA SER A 1249 -20.51 55.38 40.80
C SER A 1249 -20.44 55.12 39.31
#